data_AF-A0AAJ7JAL0-F1
#
_entry.id   AF-A0AAJ7JAL0-F1
#
_cell.length_a   1.000
_cell.length_b   1.000
_cell.length_c   1.000
_cell.angle_alpha   90.00
_cell.angle_beta   90.00
_cell.angle_gamma   90.00
#
_symmetry.space_group_name_H-M   'P 1'
#
loop_
_entity.id
_entity.type
_entity.pdbx_description
1 polymer ?
#
loop_
_entity_poly.entity_id
_entity_poly.type
_entity_poly.pdbx_seq_one_letter_code
_entity_poly.pdbx_strand_id
1 'polypeptide(L)'
;MTRRKLGSEHLFTMANSLAKVFATEDFNPEKFVKELSAQCVGADELRHQRAKIQELANNTSAQLKRNVYQNYMQFIETAKEISHLESEMYQLSQLLSEQRSLLSTLGSARTTGVLFEDLSESQLESVNDSTAKEEEQKQKLVQLLENVEGAMSLAETPGRVCLHEGSLLELDSLEGTPLKRVHAYLFNDILMIASWLTNGGRRGPTRYKMQAVYNLESLAIVNVRDLGTVKLAFKLLAFSDTRLFQCATATSKKEWLDKCEQAKRMKLAEDNSAVATDKRSKEEKATMPSRSTSLDSNTLGIDDEDTEYHEPPPEWMLEVAEDLDSCIAQRHFEEAYSFLEKAKMYLKDAQTTPQLLEIQSKVNDRGRSLVEVLTKELELSAEAKSLQGGGLRSARRVVKLLIQLNRSAQACQLYLRLCSAMLKARLKRIKREGATVPYVKQLSAIAFSNIVEVTKEFLSIFPQSTNCTSGLVVWCSQEVKHLTTHLTKQLFTPQVSLSTLVECIVSVRTHCDQLTQLGLDFRYQLDGQLRSPLAKAIQDTGEKYIEIVKTHIAEDSWRPTNLETSKNVQKLLSEMDDRGITVPPSYLKNDFWIALTDNTLTFSKIYVSLLEDCLSIATPELMTMIDGVLVSVMRVQVQHLVASLTNPKLKQEKQLVHDNASYIRNVVIMRGLELYKSATSQIFKKLLGLKEQIVVDSPSSLNKPIPAPRTSVPKYSTTEYI
;
A
#
# COMPACT_ATOMS: atom_id res chain seq x y z
N MET A 1 44.32 -18.96 0.61
CA MET A 1 42.86 -19.18 0.37
C MET A 1 42.19 -18.11 -0.50
N THR A 2 42.90 -17.07 -0.96
CA THR A 2 42.34 -15.93 -1.71
C THR A 2 42.34 -16.09 -3.24
N ARG A 3 43.09 -17.04 -3.81
CA ARG A 3 43.08 -17.31 -5.27
C ARG A 3 41.96 -18.24 -5.77
N ARG A 4 41.30 -19.00 -4.88
CA ARG A 4 40.18 -19.89 -5.28
C ARG A 4 38.81 -19.17 -5.36
N LYS A 5 38.66 -17.99 -4.75
CA LYS A 5 37.41 -17.21 -4.79
C LYS A 5 37.26 -16.32 -6.03
N LEU A 6 38.36 -15.78 -6.57
CA LEU A 6 38.29 -15.02 -7.84
C LEU A 6 37.98 -15.91 -9.06
N GLY A 7 38.35 -17.19 -9.01
CA GLY A 7 38.03 -18.15 -10.08
C GLY A 7 36.54 -18.46 -10.17
N SER A 8 35.80 -18.52 -9.05
CA SER A 8 34.37 -18.85 -9.09
C SER A 8 33.49 -17.69 -9.57
N GLU A 9 33.87 -16.44 -9.28
CA GLU A 9 33.10 -15.27 -9.74
C GLU A 9 33.29 -14.99 -11.23
N HIS A 10 34.50 -15.22 -11.77
CA HIS A 10 34.75 -15.15 -13.21
C HIS A 10 34.09 -16.31 -13.99
N LEU A 11 34.04 -17.52 -13.43
CA LEU A 11 33.33 -18.65 -14.06
C LEU A 11 31.80 -18.44 -14.11
N PHE A 12 31.22 -17.82 -13.08
CA PHE A 12 29.78 -17.59 -12.97
C PHE A 12 29.27 -16.47 -13.90
N THR A 13 30.06 -15.42 -14.08
CA THR A 13 29.75 -14.31 -15.01
C THR A 13 29.80 -14.75 -16.48
N MET A 14 30.75 -15.62 -16.85
CA MET A 14 30.86 -16.17 -18.21
C MET A 14 29.83 -17.28 -18.52
N ALA A 15 29.31 -18.00 -17.53
CA ALA A 15 28.24 -18.98 -17.74
C ALA A 15 26.89 -18.29 -18.06
N ASN A 16 26.62 -17.15 -17.40
CA ASN A 16 25.45 -16.33 -17.67
C ASN A 16 25.49 -15.63 -19.04
N SER A 17 26.66 -15.35 -19.61
CA SER A 17 26.76 -14.80 -20.96
C SER A 17 26.40 -15.85 -22.03
N LEU A 18 26.87 -17.09 -21.88
CA LEU A 18 26.54 -18.19 -22.79
C LEU A 18 25.05 -18.53 -22.78
N ALA A 19 24.43 -18.62 -21.60
CA ALA A 19 22.99 -18.88 -21.48
C ALA A 19 22.13 -17.79 -22.17
N LYS A 20 22.57 -16.53 -22.14
CA LYS A 20 21.90 -15.42 -22.85
C LYS A 20 22.08 -15.49 -24.36
N VAL A 21 23.25 -15.94 -24.85
CA VAL A 21 23.52 -16.12 -26.28
C VAL A 21 22.71 -17.27 -26.87
N PHE A 22 22.47 -18.36 -26.11
CA PHE A 22 21.60 -19.45 -26.55
C PHE A 22 20.10 -19.13 -26.49
N ALA A 23 19.70 -18.07 -25.77
CA ALA A 23 18.31 -17.68 -25.60
C ALA A 23 17.80 -16.66 -26.64
N THR A 24 18.66 -16.19 -27.56
CA THR A 24 18.27 -15.27 -28.64
C THR A 24 17.60 -16.03 -29.78
N GLU A 25 16.50 -15.49 -30.34
CA GLU A 25 15.72 -16.12 -31.41
C GLU A 25 16.52 -16.36 -32.70
N ASP A 26 17.58 -15.57 -32.96
CA ASP A 26 18.44 -15.67 -34.14
C ASP A 26 19.74 -16.49 -33.92
N PHE A 27 19.74 -17.43 -32.97
CA PHE A 27 20.93 -18.23 -32.67
C PHE A 27 21.30 -19.18 -33.82
N ASN A 28 22.52 -19.04 -34.38
CA ASN A 28 23.04 -19.94 -35.41
C ASN A 28 24.16 -20.84 -34.84
N PRO A 29 23.93 -22.17 -34.72
CA PRO A 29 24.88 -23.09 -34.10
C PRO A 29 26.18 -23.24 -34.88
N GLU A 30 26.15 -23.18 -36.22
CA GLU A 30 27.35 -23.36 -37.04
C GLU A 30 28.29 -22.15 -36.96
N LYS A 31 27.72 -20.94 -36.90
CA LYS A 31 28.52 -19.71 -36.71
C LYS A 31 29.16 -19.69 -35.33
N PHE A 32 28.40 -20.08 -34.30
CA PHE A 32 28.89 -20.15 -32.93
C PHE A 32 30.03 -21.16 -32.77
N VAL A 33 29.91 -22.36 -33.37
CA VAL A 33 30.99 -23.37 -33.32
C VAL A 33 32.23 -22.92 -34.09
N LYS A 34 32.07 -22.21 -35.22
CA LYS A 34 33.19 -21.62 -35.97
C LYS A 34 33.91 -20.50 -35.21
N GLU A 35 33.18 -19.67 -34.48
CA GLU A 35 33.75 -18.61 -33.66
C GLU A 35 34.44 -19.18 -32.41
N LEU A 36 33.85 -20.21 -31.80
CA LEU A 36 34.43 -20.94 -30.67
C LEU A 36 35.74 -21.65 -31.06
N SER A 37 35.78 -22.30 -32.23
CA SER A 37 36.99 -22.95 -32.74
C SER A 37 38.07 -21.97 -33.19
N ALA A 38 37.70 -20.76 -33.63
CA ALA A 38 38.65 -19.70 -33.96
C ALA A 38 39.28 -19.04 -32.71
N GLN A 39 38.54 -18.96 -31.59
CA GLN A 39 39.05 -18.41 -30.33
C GLN A 39 39.86 -19.43 -29.49
N CYS A 40 39.59 -20.73 -29.63
CA CYS A 40 40.25 -21.75 -28.82
C CYS A 40 41.56 -22.24 -29.47
N VAL A 41 42.69 -21.83 -28.90
CA VAL A 41 44.02 -22.33 -29.31
C VAL A 41 44.35 -23.61 -28.53
N GLY A 42 43.77 -24.75 -28.96
CA GLY A 42 44.14 -26.09 -28.46
C GLY A 42 42.97 -27.04 -28.20
N ALA A 43 43.26 -28.35 -28.26
CA ALA A 43 42.28 -29.42 -28.09
C ALA A 43 41.70 -29.50 -26.67
N ASP A 44 42.45 -29.07 -25.65
CA ASP A 44 42.01 -29.16 -24.26
C ASP A 44 41.03 -28.05 -23.86
N GLU A 45 41.17 -26.84 -24.40
CA GLU A 45 40.20 -25.74 -24.18
C GLU A 45 38.86 -26.05 -24.86
N LEU A 46 38.89 -26.62 -26.07
CA LEU A 46 37.67 -27.11 -26.76
C LEU A 46 36.95 -28.20 -25.97
N ARG A 47 37.68 -29.11 -25.32
CA ARG A 47 37.10 -30.12 -24.42
C ARG A 47 36.48 -29.49 -23.19
N HIS A 48 37.10 -28.46 -22.61
CA HIS A 48 36.58 -27.75 -21.45
C HIS A 48 35.28 -26.99 -21.78
N GLN A 49 35.25 -26.27 -22.91
CA GLN A 49 34.03 -25.58 -23.38
C GLN A 49 32.91 -26.58 -23.73
N ARG A 50 33.24 -27.72 -24.36
CA ARG A 50 32.27 -28.80 -24.60
C ARG A 50 31.68 -29.35 -23.30
N ALA A 51 32.51 -29.59 -22.29
CA ALA A 51 32.06 -30.05 -20.99
C ALA A 51 31.12 -29.03 -20.31
N LYS A 52 31.43 -27.73 -20.43
CA LYS A 52 30.60 -26.64 -19.91
C LYS A 52 29.24 -26.53 -20.60
N ILE A 53 29.21 -26.66 -21.93
CA ILE A 53 27.95 -26.70 -22.70
C ILE A 53 27.13 -27.93 -22.30
N GLN A 54 27.77 -29.09 -22.11
CA GLN A 54 27.11 -30.30 -21.65
C GLN A 54 26.52 -30.14 -20.23
N GLU A 55 27.24 -29.48 -19.32
CA GLU A 55 26.76 -29.19 -17.96
C GLU A 55 25.57 -28.22 -17.99
N LEU A 56 25.63 -27.17 -18.82
CA LEU A 56 24.51 -26.26 -19.03
C LEU A 56 23.29 -26.97 -19.62
N ALA A 57 23.47 -27.86 -20.59
CA ALA A 57 22.41 -28.68 -21.18
C ALA A 57 21.77 -29.64 -20.15
N ASN A 58 22.59 -30.25 -19.30
CA ASN A 58 22.10 -31.12 -18.24
C ASN A 58 21.32 -30.33 -17.18
N ASN A 59 21.80 -29.14 -16.80
CA ASN A 59 21.13 -28.25 -15.84
C ASN A 59 19.80 -27.70 -16.40
N THR A 60 19.76 -27.26 -17.66
CA THR A 60 18.51 -26.81 -18.28
C THR A 60 17.53 -27.96 -18.45
N SER A 61 17.98 -29.16 -18.83
CA SER A 61 17.13 -30.35 -18.87
C SER A 61 16.53 -30.69 -17.50
N ALA A 62 17.34 -30.62 -16.43
CA ALA A 62 16.86 -30.84 -15.06
C ALA A 62 15.89 -29.75 -14.60
N GLN A 63 16.15 -28.48 -14.93
CA GLN A 63 15.28 -27.36 -14.61
C GLN A 63 13.95 -27.42 -15.38
N LEU A 64 14.00 -27.81 -16.65
CA LEU A 64 12.82 -28.01 -17.49
C LEU A 64 11.99 -29.18 -16.96
N LYS A 65 12.61 -30.30 -16.59
CA LYS A 65 11.92 -31.40 -15.87
C LYS A 65 11.28 -30.91 -14.58
N ARG A 66 11.98 -30.14 -13.74
CA ARG A 66 11.43 -29.64 -12.48
C ARG A 66 10.26 -28.68 -12.69
N ASN A 67 10.35 -27.80 -13.69
CA ASN A 67 9.30 -26.86 -14.06
C ASN A 67 8.08 -27.60 -14.65
N VAL A 68 8.33 -28.60 -15.51
CA VAL A 68 7.29 -29.50 -15.99
C VAL A 68 6.63 -30.21 -14.82
N TYR A 69 7.36 -30.85 -13.89
CA TYR A 69 6.78 -31.52 -12.71
C TYR A 69 5.99 -30.58 -11.79
N GLN A 70 6.45 -29.35 -11.58
CA GLN A 70 5.73 -28.35 -10.78
C GLN A 70 4.40 -27.95 -11.44
N ASN A 71 4.41 -27.73 -12.74
CA ASN A 71 3.19 -27.39 -13.48
C ASN A 71 2.38 -28.64 -13.84
N TYR A 72 2.93 -29.84 -13.76
CA TYR A 72 2.28 -31.10 -14.15
C TYR A 72 1.05 -31.38 -13.31
N MET A 73 1.10 -31.09 -12.00
CA MET A 73 -0.08 -31.19 -11.14
C MET A 73 -1.17 -30.19 -11.55
N GLN A 74 -0.79 -28.95 -11.84
CA GLN A 74 -1.73 -27.93 -12.31
C GLN A 74 -2.30 -28.25 -13.70
N PHE A 75 -1.49 -28.81 -14.61
CA PHE A 75 -1.95 -29.25 -15.94
C PHE A 75 -2.86 -30.46 -15.85
N ILE A 76 -2.59 -31.42 -14.96
CA ILE A 76 -3.47 -32.56 -14.74
C ILE A 76 -4.78 -32.13 -14.07
N GLU A 77 -4.72 -31.24 -13.08
CA GLU A 77 -5.90 -30.73 -12.40
C GLU A 77 -6.79 -29.93 -13.37
N THR A 78 -6.20 -29.01 -14.14
CA THR A 78 -6.93 -28.27 -15.18
C THR A 78 -7.45 -29.19 -16.30
N ALA A 79 -6.68 -30.19 -16.75
CA ALA A 79 -7.18 -31.16 -17.74
C ALA A 79 -8.33 -32.03 -17.17
N LYS A 80 -8.29 -32.39 -15.89
CA LYS A 80 -9.38 -33.09 -15.21
C LYS A 80 -10.62 -32.23 -15.07
N GLU A 81 -10.47 -30.95 -14.71
CA GLU A 81 -11.58 -29.99 -14.66
C GLU A 81 -12.20 -29.79 -16.06
N ILE A 82 -11.37 -29.67 -17.11
CA ILE A 82 -11.84 -29.58 -18.50
C ILE A 82 -12.61 -30.84 -18.90
N SER A 83 -12.10 -32.04 -18.55
CA SER A 83 -12.80 -33.29 -18.84
C SER A 83 -14.11 -33.43 -18.05
N HIS A 84 -14.17 -32.95 -16.81
CA HIS A 84 -15.40 -32.91 -16.02
C HIS A 84 -16.44 -31.97 -16.65
N LEU A 85 -16.01 -30.78 -17.07
CA LEU A 85 -16.83 -29.81 -17.81
C LEU A 85 -17.32 -30.36 -19.15
N GLU A 86 -16.48 -31.09 -19.88
CA GLU A 86 -16.86 -31.75 -21.13
C GLU A 86 -17.96 -32.81 -20.89
N SER A 87 -17.83 -33.58 -19.81
CA SER A 87 -18.85 -34.53 -19.35
C SER A 87 -20.17 -33.83 -19.02
N GLU A 88 -20.14 -32.75 -18.24
CA GLU A 88 -21.34 -31.97 -17.89
C GLU A 88 -21.97 -31.32 -19.13
N MET A 89 -21.16 -30.84 -20.06
CA MET A 89 -21.63 -30.28 -21.33
C MET A 89 -22.29 -31.35 -22.20
N TYR A 90 -21.75 -32.58 -22.22
CA TYR A 90 -22.38 -33.71 -22.90
C TYR A 90 -23.72 -34.09 -22.24
N GLN A 91 -23.80 -34.11 -20.91
CA GLN A 91 -25.05 -34.35 -20.18
C GLN A 91 -26.08 -33.25 -20.47
N LEU A 92 -25.67 -31.99 -20.49
CA LEU A 92 -26.54 -30.87 -20.84
C LEU A 92 -27.01 -30.96 -22.29
N SER A 93 -26.12 -31.32 -23.21
CA SER A 93 -26.45 -31.55 -24.62
C SER A 93 -27.46 -32.69 -24.77
N GLN A 94 -27.29 -33.78 -24.03
CA GLN A 94 -28.21 -34.91 -23.98
C GLN A 94 -29.58 -34.46 -23.43
N LEU A 95 -29.62 -33.71 -22.32
CA LEU A 95 -30.86 -33.17 -21.74
C LEU A 95 -31.56 -32.19 -22.69
N LEU A 96 -30.83 -31.33 -23.39
CA LEU A 96 -31.38 -30.42 -24.39
C LEU A 96 -31.89 -31.18 -25.62
N SER A 97 -31.20 -32.25 -26.04
CA SER A 97 -31.65 -33.14 -27.10
C SER A 97 -32.93 -33.89 -26.70
N GLU A 98 -33.01 -34.36 -25.45
CA GLU A 98 -34.21 -34.98 -24.87
C GLU A 98 -35.37 -33.99 -24.76
N GLN A 99 -35.13 -32.77 -24.27
CA GLN A 99 -36.14 -31.71 -24.25
C GLN A 99 -36.61 -31.34 -25.66
N ARG A 100 -35.69 -31.26 -26.62
CA ARG A 100 -36.02 -30.99 -28.03
C ARG A 100 -36.80 -32.15 -28.65
N SER A 101 -36.48 -33.39 -28.33
CA SER A 101 -37.24 -34.56 -28.80
C SER A 101 -38.63 -34.60 -28.16
N LEU A 102 -38.76 -34.29 -26.87
CA LEU A 102 -40.04 -34.18 -26.17
C LEU A 102 -40.89 -33.04 -26.76
N LEU A 103 -40.31 -31.87 -27.01
CA LEU A 103 -40.98 -30.74 -27.66
C LEU A 103 -41.38 -31.07 -29.11
N SER A 104 -40.55 -31.82 -29.84
CA SER A 104 -40.88 -32.30 -31.20
C SER A 104 -41.99 -33.35 -31.17
N THR A 105 -42.02 -34.21 -30.14
CA THR A 105 -43.07 -35.22 -29.94
C THR A 105 -44.39 -34.56 -29.53
N LEU A 106 -44.35 -33.54 -28.66
CA LEU A 106 -45.50 -32.69 -28.33
C LEU A 106 -45.96 -31.83 -29.51
N GLY A 107 -45.03 -31.35 -30.33
CA GLY A 107 -45.31 -30.61 -31.56
C GLY A 107 -45.96 -31.49 -32.63
N SER A 108 -45.49 -32.73 -32.78
CA SER A 108 -46.08 -33.71 -33.69
C SER A 108 -47.41 -34.28 -33.18
N ALA A 109 -47.57 -34.44 -31.86
CA ALA A 109 -48.84 -34.81 -31.24
C ALA A 109 -49.92 -33.73 -31.43
N ARG A 110 -49.54 -32.47 -31.71
CA ARG A 110 -50.47 -31.39 -32.08
C ARG A 110 -50.79 -31.36 -33.59
N THR A 111 -50.00 -31.99 -34.44
CA THR A 111 -50.22 -32.00 -35.91
C THR A 111 -50.86 -33.28 -36.44
N THR A 112 -50.86 -34.40 -35.69
CA THR A 112 -51.62 -35.60 -36.04
C THR A 112 -52.87 -35.76 -35.18
N GLY A 113 -53.78 -34.80 -35.30
CA GLY A 113 -55.18 -34.96 -34.87
C GLY A 113 -55.98 -35.74 -35.90
N VAL A 114 -56.10 -37.06 -35.72
CA VAL A 114 -57.09 -37.88 -36.42
C VAL A 114 -58.41 -37.81 -35.66
N LEU A 115 -59.40 -37.16 -36.30
CA LEU A 115 -60.86 -37.29 -36.21
C LEU A 115 -61.53 -37.26 -34.82
N PHE A 116 -62.30 -36.18 -34.57
CA PHE A 116 -63.73 -36.31 -34.28
C PHE A 116 -64.53 -35.05 -34.64
N GLU A 117 -65.40 -35.23 -35.63
CA GLU A 117 -66.67 -34.58 -35.99
C GLU A 117 -67.09 -33.19 -35.43
N ASP A 118 -67.23 -32.24 -36.37
CA ASP A 118 -68.33 -31.31 -36.65
C ASP A 118 -69.23 -30.74 -35.54
N LEU A 119 -69.35 -29.40 -35.51
CA LEU A 119 -70.48 -28.67 -36.12
C LEU A 119 -70.35 -27.13 -35.95
N SER A 120 -70.80 -26.40 -36.97
CA SER A 120 -71.14 -24.95 -37.05
C SER A 120 -70.09 -23.93 -37.51
N GLU A 121 -70.03 -23.84 -38.85
CA GLU A 121 -69.94 -22.67 -39.74
C GLU A 121 -69.67 -21.24 -39.20
N SER A 122 -68.70 -20.63 -39.90
CA SER A 122 -68.70 -19.23 -40.36
C SER A 122 -68.43 -18.11 -39.34
N GLN A 123 -67.15 -17.69 -39.23
CA GLN A 123 -66.75 -16.26 -39.15
C GLN A 123 -65.24 -15.96 -38.91
N LEU A 124 -64.32 -16.93 -38.84
CA LEU A 124 -62.98 -16.70 -38.27
C LEU A 124 -61.76 -16.69 -39.22
N GLU A 125 -61.95 -16.58 -40.54
CA GLU A 125 -60.81 -16.55 -41.49
C GLU A 125 -60.01 -15.22 -41.50
N SER A 126 -60.39 -14.19 -40.73
CA SER A 126 -59.64 -12.91 -40.68
C SER A 126 -58.67 -12.77 -39.50
N VAL A 127 -58.73 -13.65 -38.48
CA VAL A 127 -57.94 -13.51 -37.24
C VAL A 127 -56.62 -14.30 -37.32
N ASN A 128 -56.61 -15.47 -37.98
CA ASN A 128 -55.43 -16.35 -38.02
C ASN A 128 -54.25 -15.82 -38.86
N ASP A 129 -54.50 -14.91 -39.83
CA ASP A 129 -53.43 -14.30 -40.65
C ASP A 129 -52.70 -13.15 -39.90
N SER A 130 -53.32 -12.59 -38.86
CA SER A 130 -52.71 -11.52 -38.04
C SER A 130 -51.70 -12.07 -37.03
N THR A 131 -52.04 -13.17 -36.36
CA THR A 131 -51.19 -13.84 -35.38
C THR A 131 -49.98 -14.52 -36.02
N ALA A 132 -50.13 -15.05 -37.24
CA ALA A 132 -49.02 -15.65 -37.98
C ALA A 132 -47.96 -14.61 -38.42
N LYS A 133 -48.41 -13.42 -38.85
CA LYS A 133 -47.51 -12.31 -39.23
C LYS A 133 -46.78 -11.71 -38.03
N GLU A 134 -47.45 -11.62 -36.88
CA GLU A 134 -46.82 -11.11 -35.66
C GLU A 134 -45.72 -12.05 -35.13
N GLU A 135 -45.95 -13.37 -35.24
CA GLU A 135 -44.97 -14.39 -34.85
C GLU A 135 -43.76 -14.42 -35.81
N GLU A 136 -43.98 -14.27 -37.12
CA GLU A 136 -42.89 -14.15 -38.11
C GLU A 136 -42.07 -12.87 -37.89
N GLN A 137 -42.70 -11.78 -37.48
CA GLN A 137 -42.04 -10.51 -37.17
C GLN A 137 -41.22 -10.58 -35.88
N LYS A 138 -41.73 -11.27 -34.85
CA LYS A 138 -40.96 -11.55 -33.61
C LYS A 138 -39.73 -12.41 -33.90
N GLN A 139 -39.86 -13.44 -34.74
CA GLN A 139 -38.72 -14.28 -35.12
C GLN A 139 -37.63 -13.49 -35.87
N LYS A 140 -38.01 -12.58 -36.77
CA LYS A 140 -37.07 -11.66 -37.45
C LYS A 140 -36.37 -10.70 -36.46
N LEU A 141 -37.10 -10.20 -35.47
CA LEU A 141 -36.56 -9.31 -34.43
C LEU A 141 -35.52 -10.04 -33.56
N VAL A 142 -35.81 -11.28 -33.15
CA VAL A 142 -34.87 -12.11 -32.37
C VAL A 142 -33.60 -12.39 -33.16
N GLN A 143 -33.70 -12.73 -34.46
CA GLN A 143 -32.55 -12.96 -35.33
C GLN A 143 -31.65 -11.72 -35.50
N LEU A 144 -32.24 -10.51 -35.50
CA LEU A 144 -31.46 -9.26 -35.57
C LEU A 144 -30.75 -8.96 -34.25
N LEU A 145 -31.40 -9.21 -33.11
CA LEU A 145 -30.87 -8.93 -31.78
C LEU A 145 -29.79 -9.93 -31.33
N GLU A 146 -29.77 -11.15 -31.86
CA GLU A 146 -28.66 -12.10 -31.67
C GLU A 146 -27.31 -11.56 -32.18
N ASN A 147 -27.32 -10.67 -33.18
CA ASN A 147 -26.11 -10.06 -33.72
C ASN A 147 -25.56 -8.91 -32.84
N VAL A 148 -26.33 -8.45 -31.85
CA VAL A 148 -26.01 -7.31 -30.98
C VAL A 148 -25.90 -7.78 -29.52
N GLU A 149 -24.69 -7.76 -28.99
CA GLU A 149 -24.43 -8.10 -27.58
C GLU A 149 -25.16 -7.11 -26.65
N GLY A 150 -26.00 -7.65 -25.76
CA GLY A 150 -26.76 -6.89 -24.76
C GLY A 150 -28.18 -6.46 -25.19
N ALA A 151 -28.62 -6.80 -26.40
CA ALA A 151 -29.91 -6.34 -26.93
C ALA A 151 -31.06 -7.37 -26.82
N MET A 152 -30.81 -8.59 -26.32
CA MET A 152 -31.84 -9.64 -26.17
C MET A 152 -33.01 -9.24 -25.26
N SER A 153 -32.74 -8.44 -24.21
CA SER A 153 -33.79 -7.93 -23.31
C SER A 153 -34.81 -7.02 -24.01
N LEU A 154 -34.45 -6.42 -25.15
CA LEU A 154 -35.36 -5.58 -25.93
C LEU A 154 -36.35 -6.39 -26.79
N ALA A 155 -36.09 -7.70 -26.99
CA ALA A 155 -36.99 -8.60 -27.71
C ALA A 155 -38.19 -9.08 -26.88
N GLU A 156 -38.08 -9.01 -25.55
CA GLU A 156 -39.08 -9.55 -24.61
C GLU A 156 -40.32 -8.65 -24.47
N THR A 157 -40.23 -7.37 -24.85
CA THR A 157 -41.37 -6.45 -24.84
C THR A 157 -42.32 -6.70 -26.01
N PRO A 158 -43.62 -6.96 -25.76
CA PRO A 158 -44.59 -7.26 -26.80
C PRO A 158 -44.85 -6.04 -27.71
N GLY A 159 -44.98 -6.26 -29.02
CA GLY A 159 -45.36 -5.23 -29.99
C GLY A 159 -44.22 -4.41 -30.61
N ARG A 160 -42.93 -4.72 -30.33
CA ARG A 160 -41.81 -4.01 -30.95
C ARG A 160 -41.55 -4.48 -32.38
N VAL A 161 -41.45 -3.51 -33.31
CA VAL A 161 -41.14 -3.75 -34.73
C VAL A 161 -39.95 -2.91 -35.16
N CYS A 162 -38.98 -3.51 -35.84
CA CYS A 162 -37.85 -2.80 -36.44
C CYS A 162 -38.29 -2.09 -37.73
N LEU A 163 -38.22 -0.76 -37.74
CA LEU A 163 -38.62 0.09 -38.87
C LEU A 163 -37.47 0.39 -39.83
N HIS A 164 -36.24 0.53 -39.31
CA HIS A 164 -35.07 0.85 -40.12
C HIS A 164 -33.75 0.46 -39.42
N GLU A 165 -32.79 -0.05 -40.19
CA GLU A 165 -31.43 -0.34 -39.74
C GLU A 165 -30.39 0.33 -40.65
N GLY A 166 -29.23 0.71 -40.11
CA GLY A 166 -28.19 1.32 -40.93
C GLY A 166 -26.93 1.72 -40.18
N SER A 167 -25.82 1.75 -40.92
CA SER A 167 -24.51 2.16 -40.40
C SER A 167 -24.32 3.67 -40.51
N LEU A 168 -23.90 4.29 -39.41
CA LEU A 168 -23.68 5.73 -39.26
C LEU A 168 -22.26 6.00 -38.72
N LEU A 169 -21.72 7.17 -39.03
CA LEU A 169 -20.45 7.63 -38.46
C LEU A 169 -20.73 8.71 -37.41
N GLU A 170 -20.33 8.48 -36.17
CA GLU A 170 -20.45 9.47 -35.11
C GLU A 170 -19.35 10.52 -35.23
N LEU A 171 -19.73 11.78 -35.17
CA LEU A 171 -18.86 12.96 -35.17
C LEU A 171 -18.87 13.62 -33.80
N ASP A 172 -17.75 14.23 -33.42
CA ASP A 172 -17.69 15.08 -32.24
C ASP A 172 -18.57 16.34 -32.39
N SER A 173 -19.31 16.68 -31.33
CA SER A 173 -20.26 17.80 -31.35
C SER A 173 -19.59 19.17 -31.28
N LEU A 174 -18.31 19.25 -30.89
CA LEU A 174 -17.56 20.51 -30.78
C LEU A 174 -16.54 20.67 -31.92
N GLU A 175 -15.78 19.63 -32.25
CA GLU A 175 -14.70 19.70 -33.24
C GLU A 175 -15.10 19.21 -34.64
N GLY A 176 -16.24 18.52 -34.80
CA GLY A 176 -16.70 18.00 -36.09
C GLY A 176 -15.77 16.95 -36.70
N THR A 177 -15.01 16.24 -35.85
CA THR A 177 -14.08 15.17 -36.22
C THR A 177 -14.76 13.79 -36.10
N PRO A 178 -14.43 12.80 -36.96
CA PRO A 178 -15.06 11.49 -36.92
C PRO A 178 -14.54 10.66 -35.74
N LEU A 179 -15.44 10.23 -34.85
CA LEU A 179 -15.12 9.48 -33.63
C LEU A 179 -15.13 7.97 -33.88
N LYS A 180 -16.29 7.41 -34.27
CA LYS A 180 -16.45 5.95 -34.41
C LYS A 180 -17.57 5.56 -35.35
N ARG A 181 -17.45 4.36 -35.92
CA ARG A 181 -18.51 3.73 -36.73
C ARG A 181 -19.50 3.01 -35.82
N VAL A 182 -20.76 3.29 -36.09
CA VAL A 182 -21.89 2.91 -35.25
C VAL A 182 -22.98 2.33 -36.16
N HIS A 183 -23.77 1.42 -35.65
CA HIS A 183 -24.94 0.86 -36.31
C HIS A 183 -26.18 1.23 -35.50
N ALA A 184 -27.15 1.88 -36.13
CA ALA A 184 -28.37 2.32 -35.49
C ALA A 184 -29.55 1.43 -35.94
N TYR A 185 -30.44 1.15 -34.99
CA TYR A 185 -31.68 0.39 -35.18
C TYR A 185 -32.85 1.23 -34.67
N LEU A 186 -33.77 1.56 -35.56
CA LEU A 186 -34.99 2.30 -35.24
C LEU A 186 -36.15 1.31 -35.08
N PHE A 187 -36.73 1.28 -33.89
CA PHE A 187 -37.95 0.55 -33.57
C PHE A 187 -39.15 1.52 -33.52
N ASN A 188 -40.35 0.99 -33.27
CA ASN A 188 -41.57 1.78 -33.12
C ASN A 188 -41.58 2.69 -31.88
N ASP A 189 -40.93 2.29 -30.79
CA ASP A 189 -40.91 2.99 -29.50
C ASP A 189 -39.52 3.54 -29.11
N ILE A 190 -38.45 2.90 -29.58
CA ILE A 190 -37.06 3.23 -29.23
C ILE A 190 -36.12 3.36 -30.45
N LEU A 191 -35.07 4.15 -30.32
CA LEU A 191 -33.93 4.19 -31.22
C LEU A 191 -32.69 3.64 -30.49
N MET A 192 -32.18 2.51 -30.95
CA MET A 192 -30.98 1.86 -30.40
C MET A 192 -29.74 2.21 -31.23
N ILE A 193 -28.62 2.45 -30.53
CA ILE A 193 -27.32 2.73 -31.10
C ILE A 193 -26.31 1.69 -30.62
N ALA A 194 -25.68 0.98 -31.55
CA ALA A 194 -24.70 -0.08 -31.29
C ALA A 194 -23.34 0.24 -31.92
N SER A 195 -22.23 0.06 -31.19
CA SER A 195 -20.88 0.27 -31.73
C SER A 195 -20.31 -1.01 -32.34
N TRP A 196 -19.51 -0.87 -33.41
CA TRP A 196 -18.80 -2.01 -34.02
C TRP A 196 -17.76 -2.59 -33.05
N LEU A 197 -17.74 -3.92 -32.89
CA LEU A 197 -16.75 -4.60 -32.05
C LEU A 197 -15.44 -4.81 -32.84
N THR A 198 -14.34 -4.18 -32.41
CA THR A 198 -13.02 -4.30 -33.09
C THR A 198 -12.33 -5.64 -32.87
N ASN A 199 -12.86 -6.50 -31.98
CA ASN A 199 -12.24 -7.75 -31.54
C ASN A 199 -12.87 -8.98 -32.21
N GLY A 200 -13.22 -8.89 -33.49
CA GLY A 200 -13.85 -9.95 -34.28
C GLY A 200 -12.96 -11.15 -34.60
N GLY A 201 -12.23 -11.69 -33.62
CA GLY A 201 -11.35 -12.84 -33.82
C GLY A 201 -11.53 -14.01 -32.85
N ARG A 202 -12.15 -13.84 -31.66
CA ARG A 202 -12.16 -14.90 -30.64
C ARG A 202 -13.39 -14.83 -29.73
N ARG A 203 -14.56 -15.24 -30.24
CA ARG A 203 -15.77 -15.76 -29.55
C ARG A 203 -17.06 -15.15 -30.13
N GLY A 204 -17.91 -16.01 -30.67
CA GLY A 204 -19.35 -15.77 -30.80
C GLY A 204 -19.83 -15.07 -32.09
N PRO A 205 -21.14 -15.20 -32.41
CA PRO A 205 -21.79 -14.59 -33.58
C PRO A 205 -22.08 -13.08 -33.45
N THR A 206 -21.86 -12.48 -32.27
CA THR A 206 -22.18 -11.08 -31.98
C THR A 206 -21.18 -10.11 -32.63
N ARG A 207 -21.67 -9.24 -33.54
CA ARG A 207 -20.84 -8.30 -34.33
C ARG A 207 -20.86 -6.87 -33.78
N TYR A 208 -21.88 -6.53 -33.01
CA TYR A 208 -22.09 -5.19 -32.47
C TYR A 208 -22.32 -5.24 -30.96
N LYS A 209 -21.97 -4.17 -30.25
CA LYS A 209 -22.24 -4.01 -28.82
C LYS A 209 -23.20 -2.83 -28.61
N MET A 210 -24.30 -3.06 -27.89
CA MET A 210 -25.26 -2.00 -27.57
C MET A 210 -24.59 -0.89 -26.75
N GLN A 211 -24.74 0.38 -27.17
CA GLN A 211 -24.17 1.55 -26.50
C GLN A 211 -25.23 2.41 -25.83
N ALA A 212 -26.33 2.70 -26.53
CA ALA A 212 -27.38 3.58 -26.01
C ALA A 212 -28.75 3.19 -26.60
N VAL A 213 -29.81 3.41 -25.82
CA VAL A 213 -31.21 3.24 -26.23
C VAL A 213 -31.94 4.53 -25.87
N TYR A 214 -32.62 5.14 -26.83
CA TYR A 214 -33.38 6.37 -26.62
C TYR A 214 -34.87 6.13 -26.84
N ASN A 215 -35.70 6.62 -25.91
CA ASN A 215 -37.15 6.64 -26.09
C ASN A 215 -37.54 7.73 -27.10
N LEU A 216 -38.35 7.37 -28.10
CA LEU A 216 -38.78 8.27 -29.18
C LEU A 216 -39.54 9.52 -28.69
N GLU A 217 -40.19 9.46 -27.52
CA GLU A 217 -40.89 10.61 -26.89
C GLU A 217 -39.92 11.73 -26.51
N SER A 218 -38.81 11.36 -25.87
CA SER A 218 -37.77 12.28 -25.40
C SER A 218 -36.77 12.70 -26.49
N LEU A 219 -36.91 12.14 -27.70
CA LEU A 219 -35.96 12.30 -28.79
C LEU A 219 -36.34 13.43 -29.74
N ALA A 220 -35.40 14.34 -30.00
CA ALA A 220 -35.48 15.34 -31.05
C ALA A 220 -34.35 15.15 -32.06
N ILE A 221 -34.71 14.90 -33.32
CA ILE A 221 -33.77 14.73 -34.42
C ILE A 221 -33.78 15.99 -35.27
N VAL A 222 -32.63 16.64 -35.40
CA VAL A 222 -32.45 17.91 -36.09
C VAL A 222 -31.58 17.72 -37.32
N ASN A 223 -32.08 18.10 -38.49
CA ASN A 223 -31.30 18.11 -39.71
C ASN A 223 -30.24 19.23 -39.66
N VAL A 224 -28.95 18.88 -39.76
CA VAL A 224 -27.84 19.84 -39.77
C VAL A 224 -27.51 20.20 -41.22
N ARG A 225 -27.36 21.51 -41.49
CA ARG A 225 -26.91 22.01 -42.80
C ARG A 225 -25.42 21.76 -42.96
N ASP A 226 -24.99 21.45 -44.19
CA ASP A 226 -23.59 21.11 -44.46
C ASP A 226 -22.68 22.32 -44.16
N LEU A 227 -21.70 22.13 -43.28
CA LEU A 227 -20.71 23.14 -42.89
C LEU A 227 -19.33 22.49 -42.70
N GLY A 228 -18.36 22.88 -43.52
CA GLY A 228 -16.97 22.43 -43.40
C GLY A 228 -16.80 20.91 -43.53
N THR A 229 -16.31 20.27 -42.47
CA THR A 229 -16.09 18.81 -42.36
C THR A 229 -17.39 18.02 -42.13
N VAL A 230 -18.46 18.69 -41.69
CA VAL A 230 -19.76 18.08 -41.42
C VAL A 230 -20.62 18.16 -42.69
N LYS A 231 -20.67 17.06 -43.44
CA LYS A 231 -21.52 16.90 -44.63
C LYS A 231 -22.49 15.75 -44.42
N LEU A 232 -23.75 15.90 -44.85
CA LEU A 232 -24.75 14.84 -44.77
C LEU A 232 -24.98 14.34 -43.32
N ALA A 233 -24.97 15.24 -42.35
CA ALA A 233 -25.16 14.90 -40.94
C ALA A 233 -26.52 15.31 -40.38
N PHE A 234 -27.00 14.59 -39.36
CA PHE A 234 -28.13 14.98 -38.52
C PHE A 234 -27.71 14.90 -37.04
N LYS A 235 -28.36 15.71 -36.20
CA LYS A 235 -28.08 15.85 -34.78
C LYS A 235 -29.19 15.19 -33.98
N LEU A 236 -28.81 14.36 -33.01
CA LEU A 236 -29.71 13.70 -32.09
C LEU A 236 -29.63 14.41 -30.75
N LEU A 237 -30.76 14.96 -30.31
CA LEU A 237 -30.93 15.64 -29.03
C LEU A 237 -31.82 14.73 -28.16
N ALA A 238 -31.20 14.05 -27.20
CA ALA A 238 -31.90 13.39 -26.11
C ALA A 238 -31.65 14.18 -24.83
N PHE A 239 -32.62 14.26 -23.92
CA PHE A 239 -32.39 14.95 -22.65
C PHE A 239 -31.21 14.29 -21.91
N SER A 240 -30.15 15.07 -21.61
CA SER A 240 -28.80 14.69 -21.13
C SER A 240 -27.69 14.42 -22.16
N ASP A 241 -27.98 14.21 -23.44
CA ASP A 241 -26.93 13.90 -24.45
C ASP A 241 -27.20 14.48 -25.84
N THR A 242 -26.15 14.98 -26.49
CA THR A 242 -26.20 15.60 -27.81
C THR A 242 -25.16 14.98 -28.73
N ARG A 243 -25.62 14.22 -29.73
CA ARG A 243 -24.74 13.45 -30.63
C ARG A 243 -24.95 13.86 -32.09
N LEU A 244 -23.87 13.85 -32.86
CA LEU A 244 -23.86 14.21 -34.29
C LEU A 244 -23.53 12.96 -35.13
N PHE A 245 -24.37 12.64 -36.10
CA PHE A 245 -24.18 11.47 -36.96
C PHE A 245 -24.10 11.87 -38.44
N GLN A 246 -23.10 11.34 -39.13
CA GLN A 246 -22.89 11.49 -40.57
C GLN A 246 -23.34 10.23 -41.31
N CYS A 247 -24.15 10.42 -42.34
CA CYS A 247 -24.60 9.36 -43.23
C CYS A 247 -23.66 9.21 -44.44
N ALA A 248 -23.63 8.01 -45.03
CA ALA A 248 -22.80 7.74 -46.21
C ALA A 248 -23.35 8.42 -47.49
N THR A 249 -24.66 8.61 -47.61
CA THR A 249 -25.32 9.20 -48.78
C THR A 249 -26.42 10.18 -48.38
N ALA A 250 -26.73 11.13 -49.26
CA ALA A 250 -27.82 12.08 -49.05
C ALA A 250 -29.20 11.40 -49.02
N THR A 251 -29.35 10.30 -49.75
CA THR A 251 -30.55 9.45 -49.73
C THR A 251 -30.72 8.79 -48.36
N SER A 252 -29.66 8.21 -47.80
CA SER A 252 -29.68 7.59 -46.47
C SER A 252 -30.00 8.61 -45.37
N LYS A 253 -29.46 9.83 -45.43
CA LYS A 253 -29.83 10.91 -44.50
C LYS A 253 -31.32 11.25 -44.57
N LYS A 254 -31.87 11.34 -45.78
CA LYS A 254 -33.30 11.64 -45.97
C LYS A 254 -34.16 10.49 -45.47
N GLU A 255 -33.81 9.24 -45.77
CA GLU A 255 -34.48 8.04 -45.27
C GLU A 255 -34.48 7.97 -43.73
N TRP A 256 -33.36 8.26 -43.08
CA TRP A 256 -33.27 8.29 -41.61
C TRP A 256 -34.19 9.36 -41.00
N LEU A 257 -34.24 10.56 -41.58
CA LEU A 257 -35.13 11.63 -41.10
C LEU A 257 -36.61 11.27 -41.33
N ASP A 258 -36.95 10.80 -42.53
CA ASP A 258 -38.31 10.44 -42.90
C ASP A 258 -38.84 9.27 -42.05
N LYS A 259 -38.00 8.25 -41.79
CA LYS A 259 -38.36 7.08 -40.98
C LYS A 259 -38.49 7.41 -39.50
N CYS A 260 -37.63 8.25 -38.96
CA CYS A 260 -37.75 8.71 -37.58
C CYS A 260 -38.98 9.61 -37.37
N GLU A 261 -39.30 10.47 -38.34
CA GLU A 261 -40.53 11.28 -38.30
C GLU A 261 -41.77 10.39 -38.44
N GLN A 262 -41.72 9.37 -39.31
CA GLN A 262 -42.79 8.38 -39.47
C GLN A 262 -43.02 7.59 -38.17
N ALA A 263 -41.96 7.14 -37.50
CA ALA A 263 -42.06 6.45 -36.21
C ALA A 263 -42.69 7.34 -35.13
N LYS A 264 -42.24 8.60 -35.04
CA LYS A 264 -42.80 9.58 -34.09
C LYS A 264 -44.28 9.89 -34.39
N ARG A 265 -44.65 9.99 -35.67
CA ARG A 265 -46.04 10.22 -36.10
C ARG A 265 -46.94 9.01 -35.85
N MET A 266 -46.45 7.79 -36.03
CA MET A 266 -47.20 6.56 -35.71
C MET A 266 -47.47 6.48 -34.21
N LYS A 267 -46.48 6.75 -33.36
CA LYS A 267 -46.65 6.77 -31.91
C LYS A 267 -47.62 7.85 -31.43
N LEU A 268 -47.55 9.06 -32.00
CA LEU A 268 -48.53 10.13 -31.74
C LEU A 268 -49.94 9.79 -32.22
N ALA A 269 -50.08 8.98 -33.27
CA ALA A 269 -51.38 8.49 -33.74
C ALA A 269 -51.93 7.37 -32.84
N GLU A 270 -51.06 6.52 -32.31
CA GLU A 270 -51.38 5.46 -31.34
C GLU A 270 -51.85 6.08 -30.01
N ASP A 271 -51.14 7.09 -29.50
CA ASP A 271 -51.55 7.86 -28.31
C ASP A 271 -52.89 8.60 -28.52
N ASN A 272 -53.11 9.21 -29.70
CA ASN A 272 -54.40 9.83 -30.02
C ASN A 272 -55.54 8.82 -30.18
N SER A 273 -55.25 7.58 -30.61
CA SER A 273 -56.24 6.50 -30.67
C SER A 273 -56.53 5.88 -29.30
N ALA A 274 -55.55 5.85 -28.39
CA ALA A 274 -55.74 5.50 -26.99
C ALA A 274 -56.63 6.53 -26.26
N VAL A 275 -56.47 7.83 -26.56
CA VAL A 275 -57.36 8.91 -26.07
C VAL A 275 -58.79 8.81 -26.64
N ALA A 276 -58.99 8.18 -27.80
CA ALA A 276 -60.33 7.87 -28.32
C ALA A 276 -60.99 6.65 -27.67
N THR A 277 -60.21 5.79 -26.99
CA THR A 277 -60.70 4.59 -26.29
C THR A 277 -60.92 4.84 -24.79
N ASP A 278 -60.32 5.91 -24.24
CA ASP A 278 -60.54 6.34 -22.85
C ASP A 278 -61.61 7.45 -22.69
N LYS A 279 -62.20 7.93 -23.80
CA LYS A 279 -63.41 8.78 -23.80
C LYS A 279 -64.72 7.99 -23.64
N ARG A 280 -64.73 7.01 -22.73
CA ARG A 280 -65.98 6.35 -22.27
C ARG A 280 -66.17 6.32 -20.76
N SER A 281 -65.33 7.00 -19.99
CA SER A 281 -65.59 7.22 -18.57
C SER A 281 -65.04 8.54 -18.04
N LYS A 282 -65.55 9.67 -18.54
CA LYS A 282 -65.78 10.94 -17.80
C LYS A 282 -65.98 12.11 -18.77
N GLU A 283 -67.22 12.55 -18.88
CA GLU A 283 -67.70 13.88 -19.28
C GLU A 283 -69.25 13.75 -19.19
N GLU A 284 -70.04 14.52 -18.46
CA GLU A 284 -69.93 15.78 -17.75
C GLU A 284 -71.12 15.83 -16.75
N LYS A 285 -71.05 16.70 -15.74
CA LYS A 285 -72.20 17.56 -15.42
C LYS A 285 -71.74 18.82 -14.69
N ALA A 286 -71.54 19.88 -15.46
CA ALA A 286 -71.59 21.25 -14.98
C ALA A 286 -73.06 21.73 -14.87
N THR A 287 -73.31 22.51 -13.81
CA THR A 287 -74.39 23.49 -13.53
C THR A 287 -75.53 23.76 -14.53
N MET A 288 -76.78 23.45 -14.08
CA MET A 288 -78.08 24.20 -14.02
C MET A 288 -78.63 25.03 -15.22
N PRO A 289 -79.96 25.34 -15.34
CA PRO A 289 -81.10 25.16 -14.40
C PRO A 289 -82.42 24.60 -15.01
N SER A 290 -83.34 24.07 -14.18
CA SER A 290 -84.78 24.42 -14.15
C SER A 290 -85.62 23.52 -13.21
N ARG A 291 -86.22 24.18 -12.20
CA ARG A 291 -87.51 23.95 -11.53
C ARG A 291 -88.19 22.56 -11.68
N SER A 292 -88.23 21.82 -10.58
CA SER A 292 -89.50 21.46 -9.93
C SER A 292 -89.32 20.98 -8.49
N THR A 293 -90.14 21.60 -7.64
CA THR A 293 -90.50 21.38 -6.25
C THR A 293 -90.75 19.93 -5.83
N SER A 294 -90.25 19.50 -4.66
CA SER A 294 -90.93 18.63 -3.66
C SER A 294 -89.92 18.25 -2.55
N LEU A 295 -89.90 19.00 -1.44
CA LEU A 295 -90.38 18.58 -0.11
C LEU A 295 -89.56 17.49 0.59
N ASP A 296 -88.80 17.97 1.59
CA ASP A 296 -88.49 17.39 2.90
C ASP A 296 -88.82 15.92 3.17
N SER A 297 -87.80 15.16 3.60
CA SER A 297 -87.94 14.39 4.83
C SER A 297 -86.60 14.13 5.50
N ASN A 298 -86.47 14.68 6.70
CA ASN A 298 -85.39 14.42 7.66
C ASN A 298 -85.31 12.92 7.98
N THR A 299 -84.10 12.35 7.98
CA THR A 299 -83.79 11.27 8.93
C THR A 299 -82.36 11.46 9.45
N LEU A 300 -82.28 11.56 10.77
CA LEU A 300 -81.09 11.82 11.58
C LEU A 300 -80.23 10.57 11.74
N GLY A 301 -78.91 10.77 11.80
CA GLY A 301 -78.01 10.03 12.69
C GLY A 301 -77.28 8.84 12.09
N ILE A 302 -76.00 9.04 11.75
CA ILE A 302 -74.84 8.38 12.37
C ILE A 302 -73.63 9.27 12.05
N ASP A 303 -73.03 9.81 13.11
CA ASP A 303 -71.72 10.43 13.10
C ASP A 303 -70.68 9.34 12.81
N ASP A 304 -69.93 9.48 11.70
CA ASP A 304 -68.59 8.89 11.59
C ASP A 304 -67.60 10.06 11.61
N GLU A 305 -66.94 10.18 12.76
CA GLU A 305 -65.89 11.15 13.05
C GLU A 305 -64.68 10.92 12.13
N ASP A 306 -64.22 12.02 11.52
CA ASP A 306 -62.83 12.34 11.19
C ASP A 306 -61.97 11.30 10.45
N THR A 307 -62.20 11.17 9.13
CA THR A 307 -61.12 10.76 8.23
C THR A 307 -60.18 11.96 8.01
N GLU A 308 -59.15 12.09 8.84
CA GLU A 308 -58.07 13.07 8.63
C GLU A 308 -57.48 12.88 7.22
N TYR A 309 -57.72 13.86 6.34
CA TYR A 309 -57.07 13.96 5.04
C TYR A 309 -55.58 14.24 5.24
N HIS A 310 -54.78 13.21 5.46
CA HIS A 310 -53.33 13.32 5.35
C HIS A 310 -52.95 13.42 3.87
N GLU A 311 -52.29 14.53 3.52
CA GLU A 311 -51.69 14.73 2.21
C GLU A 311 -50.71 13.59 1.92
N PRO A 312 -50.80 12.89 0.76
CA PRO A 312 -49.97 11.73 0.49
C PRO A 312 -48.49 12.13 0.46
N PRO A 313 -47.58 11.25 0.93
CA PRO A 313 -46.16 11.53 0.90
C PRO A 313 -45.69 11.77 -0.56
N PRO A 314 -44.71 12.66 -0.77
CA PRO A 314 -44.14 12.93 -2.09
C PRO A 314 -43.67 11.65 -2.80
N GLU A 315 -43.79 11.63 -4.12
CA GLU A 315 -43.45 10.49 -4.98
C GLU A 315 -41.99 10.01 -4.77
N TRP A 316 -41.04 10.95 -4.60
CA TRP A 316 -39.65 10.61 -4.31
C TRP A 316 -39.47 9.83 -2.99
N MET A 317 -40.33 10.02 -1.99
CA MET A 317 -40.25 9.29 -0.71
C MET A 317 -40.71 7.83 -0.87
N LEU A 318 -41.58 7.55 -1.83
CA LEU A 318 -42.02 6.19 -2.18
C LEU A 318 -40.90 5.43 -2.91
N GLU A 319 -40.16 6.12 -3.78
CA GLU A 319 -39.07 5.56 -4.58
C GLU A 319 -37.71 5.52 -3.87
N VAL A 320 -37.53 6.26 -2.77
CA VAL A 320 -36.27 6.37 -2.01
C VAL A 320 -35.63 5.02 -1.68
N ALA A 321 -36.42 3.98 -1.38
CA ALA A 321 -35.87 2.67 -1.09
C ALA A 321 -35.21 2.02 -2.31
N GLU A 322 -35.81 2.16 -3.48
CA GLU A 322 -35.31 1.63 -4.76
C GLU A 322 -34.11 2.46 -5.25
N ASP A 323 -34.18 3.78 -5.13
CA ASP A 323 -33.07 4.69 -5.43
C ASP A 323 -31.85 4.40 -4.56
N LEU A 324 -32.05 4.14 -3.26
CA LEU A 324 -30.98 3.74 -2.36
C LEU A 324 -30.37 2.39 -2.77
N ASP A 325 -31.19 1.39 -3.10
CA ASP A 325 -30.72 0.08 -3.53
C ASP A 325 -29.93 0.18 -4.86
N SER A 326 -30.38 1.01 -5.80
CA SER A 326 -29.67 1.32 -7.05
C SER A 326 -28.32 2.01 -6.81
N CYS A 327 -28.30 3.06 -5.97
CA CYS A 327 -27.07 3.79 -5.64
C CYS A 327 -26.05 2.90 -4.90
N ILE A 328 -26.52 2.03 -4.00
CA ILE A 328 -25.67 1.05 -3.29
C ILE A 328 -25.09 0.05 -4.29
N ALA A 329 -25.89 -0.48 -5.22
CA ALA A 329 -25.45 -1.43 -6.23
C ALA A 329 -24.42 -0.82 -7.20
N GLN A 330 -24.62 0.44 -7.60
CA GLN A 330 -23.70 1.18 -8.49
C GLN A 330 -22.46 1.74 -7.77
N ARG A 331 -22.37 1.58 -6.43
CA ARG A 331 -21.31 2.14 -5.58
C ARG A 331 -21.23 3.67 -5.56
N HIS A 332 -22.34 4.34 -5.82
CA HIS A 332 -22.47 5.79 -5.67
C HIS A 332 -22.83 6.14 -4.21
N PHE A 333 -21.88 5.89 -3.29
CA PHE A 333 -22.15 5.98 -1.85
C PHE A 333 -22.41 7.40 -1.34
N GLU A 334 -21.87 8.43 -2.00
CA GLU A 334 -22.14 9.84 -1.65
C GLU A 334 -23.58 10.23 -1.98
N GLU A 335 -24.09 9.78 -3.13
CA GLU A 335 -25.47 9.99 -3.56
C GLU A 335 -26.43 9.20 -2.65
N ALA A 336 -26.11 7.93 -2.36
CA ALA A 336 -26.87 7.11 -1.41
C ALA A 336 -26.97 7.76 -0.02
N TYR A 337 -25.87 8.33 0.50
CA TYR A 337 -25.91 9.08 1.75
C TYR A 337 -26.81 10.31 1.65
N SER A 338 -26.73 11.07 0.55
CA SER A 338 -27.55 12.27 0.36
C SER A 338 -29.06 11.97 0.32
N PHE A 339 -29.47 10.87 -0.31
CA PHE A 339 -30.85 10.41 -0.32
C PHE A 339 -31.30 9.97 1.07
N LEU A 340 -30.43 9.26 1.80
CA LEU A 340 -30.69 8.81 3.16
C LEU A 340 -30.82 9.99 4.15
N GLU A 341 -30.01 11.04 3.99
CA GLU A 341 -30.09 12.26 4.79
C GLU A 341 -31.37 13.05 4.48
N LYS A 342 -31.69 13.25 3.20
CA LYS A 342 -32.95 13.89 2.76
C LYS A 342 -34.18 13.15 3.30
N ALA A 343 -34.20 11.82 3.20
CA ALA A 343 -35.27 10.98 3.73
C ALA A 343 -35.39 11.14 5.26
N LYS A 344 -34.27 11.13 6.00
CA LYS A 344 -34.29 11.32 7.46
C LYS A 344 -34.72 12.71 7.89
N MET A 345 -34.38 13.75 7.14
CA MET A 345 -34.82 15.13 7.42
C MET A 345 -36.33 15.25 7.21
N TYR A 346 -36.84 14.77 6.08
CA TYR A 346 -38.28 14.77 5.81
C TYR A 346 -39.06 13.97 6.86
N LEU A 347 -38.56 12.79 7.25
CA LEU A 347 -39.18 11.96 8.29
C LEU A 347 -39.14 12.58 9.69
N LYS A 348 -38.29 13.58 9.94
CA LYS A 348 -38.27 14.34 11.20
C LYS A 348 -39.34 15.43 11.24
N ASP A 349 -39.64 16.02 10.09
CA ASP A 349 -40.56 17.16 9.97
C ASP A 349 -42.00 16.72 9.66
N ALA A 350 -42.19 15.50 9.15
CA ALA A 350 -43.50 14.96 8.78
C ALA A 350 -44.31 14.41 9.97
N GLN A 351 -45.64 14.55 9.90
CA GLN A 351 -46.57 13.90 10.85
C GLN A 351 -46.55 12.37 10.68
N THR A 352 -46.62 11.66 11.79
CA THR A 352 -46.41 10.21 11.84
C THR A 352 -47.64 9.45 11.33
N THR A 353 -47.63 9.08 10.05
CA THR A 353 -48.63 8.16 9.44
C THR A 353 -48.09 6.72 9.38
N PRO A 354 -48.95 5.68 9.37
CA PRO A 354 -48.52 4.28 9.33
C PRO A 354 -47.71 3.93 8.06
N GLN A 355 -48.00 4.56 6.92
CA GLN A 355 -47.22 4.42 5.69
C GLN A 355 -45.81 5.01 5.82
N LEU A 356 -45.67 6.17 6.46
CA LEU A 356 -44.35 6.77 6.72
C LEU A 356 -43.51 5.95 7.70
N LEU A 357 -44.13 5.25 8.66
CA LEU A 357 -43.42 4.32 9.55
C LEU A 357 -42.86 3.11 8.80
N GLU A 358 -43.61 2.56 7.83
CA GLU A 358 -43.13 1.46 6.99
C GLU A 358 -41.95 1.91 6.10
N ILE A 359 -42.07 3.08 5.47
CA ILE A 359 -41.00 3.68 4.67
C ILE A 359 -39.78 3.98 5.55
N GLN A 360 -39.98 4.51 6.76
CA GLN A 360 -38.90 4.75 7.72
C GLN A 360 -38.17 3.46 8.09
N SER A 361 -38.89 2.34 8.29
CA SER A 361 -38.27 1.05 8.52
C SER A 361 -37.41 0.63 7.31
N LYS A 362 -37.96 0.71 6.09
CA LYS A 362 -37.23 0.37 4.86
C LYS A 362 -35.97 1.24 4.68
N VAL A 363 -36.08 2.56 4.89
CA VAL A 363 -34.94 3.51 4.81
C VAL A 363 -33.88 3.17 5.86
N ASN A 364 -34.29 2.82 7.09
CA ASN A 364 -33.36 2.41 8.14
C ASN A 364 -32.66 1.08 7.82
N ASP A 365 -33.36 0.12 7.21
CA ASP A 365 -32.78 -1.14 6.75
C ASP A 365 -31.73 -0.91 5.65
N ARG A 366 -32.03 -0.04 4.69
CA ARG A 366 -31.07 0.32 3.63
C ARG A 366 -29.90 1.12 4.18
N GLY A 367 -30.13 1.95 5.20
CA GLY A 367 -29.05 2.59 5.94
C GLY A 367 -28.12 1.60 6.65
N ARG A 368 -28.66 0.51 7.21
CA ARG A 368 -27.85 -0.58 7.76
C ARG A 368 -27.07 -1.32 6.66
N SER A 369 -27.73 -1.64 5.55
CA SER A 369 -27.10 -2.27 4.38
C SER A 369 -25.94 -1.42 3.83
N LEU A 370 -26.14 -0.10 3.68
CA LEU A 370 -25.09 0.83 3.25
C LEU A 370 -23.87 0.79 4.18
N VAL A 371 -24.08 0.79 5.51
CA VAL A 371 -22.97 0.65 6.49
C VAL A 371 -22.26 -0.70 6.32
N GLU A 372 -22.99 -1.80 6.14
CA GLU A 372 -22.40 -3.12 5.90
C GLU A 372 -21.58 -3.18 4.62
N VAL A 373 -22.06 -2.61 3.52
CA VAL A 373 -21.33 -2.56 2.24
C VAL A 373 -20.07 -1.70 2.37
N LEU A 374 -20.18 -0.51 2.97
CA LEU A 374 -19.03 0.39 3.19
C LEU A 374 -17.96 -0.25 4.09
N THR A 375 -18.37 -0.96 5.13
CA THR A 375 -17.43 -1.66 6.03
C THR A 375 -16.73 -2.82 5.32
N LYS A 376 -17.47 -3.67 4.58
CA LYS A 376 -16.89 -4.75 3.77
C LYS A 376 -15.93 -4.21 2.71
N GLU A 377 -16.23 -3.10 2.05
CA GLU A 377 -15.33 -2.53 1.05
C GLU A 377 -14.03 -2.02 1.67
N LEU A 378 -14.10 -1.42 2.86
CA LEU A 378 -12.92 -0.98 3.60
C LEU A 378 -12.06 -2.16 4.09
N GLU A 379 -12.70 -3.26 4.51
CA GLU A 379 -12.02 -4.51 4.88
C GLU A 379 -11.32 -5.16 3.68
N LEU A 380 -12.01 -5.29 2.55
CA LEU A 380 -11.44 -5.81 1.30
C LEU A 380 -10.26 -4.94 0.83
N SER A 381 -10.34 -3.62 1.02
CA SER A 381 -9.23 -2.71 0.71
C SER A 381 -8.00 -2.96 1.59
N ALA A 382 -8.19 -3.35 2.86
CA ALA A 382 -7.11 -3.69 3.77
C ALA A 382 -6.44 -5.04 3.44
N GLU A 383 -7.19 -5.97 2.84
CA GLU A 383 -6.71 -7.30 2.46
C GLU A 383 -6.08 -7.34 1.06
N ALA A 384 -6.42 -6.38 0.19
CA ALA A 384 -5.89 -6.29 -1.16
C ALA A 384 -4.37 -6.09 -1.15
N LYS A 385 -3.64 -7.09 -1.68
CA LYS A 385 -2.16 -7.05 -1.83
C LYS A 385 -1.65 -5.91 -2.72
N SER A 386 -2.52 -5.26 -3.49
CA SER A 386 -2.24 -4.14 -4.37
C SER A 386 -2.58 -2.79 -3.71
N LEU A 387 -1.90 -2.44 -2.62
CA LEU A 387 -2.01 -1.12 -1.97
C LEU A 387 -1.19 -0.03 -2.69
N GLN A 388 -0.95 -0.19 -3.99
CA GLN A 388 -0.03 0.65 -4.76
C GLN A 388 -0.76 1.90 -5.27
N GLY A 389 -0.89 2.90 -4.40
CA GLY A 389 -1.09 4.31 -4.79
C GLY A 389 -2.52 4.87 -4.80
N GLY A 390 -3.56 4.03 -4.66
CA GLY A 390 -4.98 4.46 -4.69
C GLY A 390 -5.80 4.15 -3.44
N GLY A 391 -5.43 3.13 -2.65
CA GLY A 391 -6.26 2.58 -1.57
C GLY A 391 -6.67 3.59 -0.49
N LEU A 392 -5.71 4.41 -0.01
CA LEU A 392 -6.00 5.41 1.03
C LEU A 392 -6.96 6.51 0.53
N ARG A 393 -6.89 6.88 -0.76
CA ARG A 393 -7.78 7.90 -1.34
C ARG A 393 -9.22 7.43 -1.45
N SER A 394 -9.43 6.18 -1.85
CA SER A 394 -10.76 5.57 -1.84
C SER A 394 -11.28 5.40 -0.41
N ALA A 395 -10.43 4.90 0.49
CA ALA A 395 -10.76 4.72 1.90
C ALA A 395 -11.15 6.02 2.60
N ARG A 396 -10.54 7.17 2.25
CA ARG A 396 -10.92 8.48 2.79
C ARG A 396 -12.41 8.80 2.57
N ARG A 397 -12.94 8.51 1.37
CA ARG A 397 -14.34 8.81 1.04
C ARG A 397 -15.28 7.92 1.86
N VAL A 398 -15.00 6.62 1.87
CA VAL A 398 -15.75 5.62 2.65
C VAL A 398 -15.74 5.95 4.16
N VAL A 399 -14.59 6.33 4.72
CA VAL A 399 -14.47 6.71 6.13
C VAL A 399 -15.25 7.97 6.46
N LYS A 400 -15.23 8.99 5.59
CA LYS A 400 -16.04 10.21 5.77
C LYS A 400 -17.53 9.89 5.80
N LEU A 401 -18.00 9.04 4.89
CA LEU A 401 -19.40 8.59 4.86
C LEU A 401 -19.78 7.81 6.12
N LEU A 402 -18.91 6.92 6.63
CA LEU A 402 -19.14 6.22 7.88
C LEU A 402 -19.18 7.14 9.10
N ILE A 403 -18.37 8.21 9.12
CA ILE A 403 -18.43 9.24 10.16
C ILE A 403 -19.78 9.97 10.11
N GLN A 404 -20.22 10.37 8.92
CA GLN A 404 -21.53 11.01 8.71
C GLN A 404 -22.71 10.09 9.10
N LEU A 405 -22.57 8.78 8.91
CA LEU A 405 -23.54 7.77 9.36
C LEU A 405 -23.48 7.45 10.87
N ASN A 406 -22.79 8.26 11.68
CA ASN A 406 -22.60 8.05 13.12
C ASN A 406 -21.97 6.69 13.47
N ARG A 407 -21.01 6.23 12.67
CA ARG A 407 -20.19 5.03 12.92
C ARG A 407 -18.70 5.37 13.05
N SER A 408 -18.39 6.49 13.71
CA SER A 408 -17.03 7.01 13.85
C SER A 408 -16.03 6.04 14.50
N ALA A 409 -16.44 5.31 15.54
CA ALA A 409 -15.58 4.35 16.23
C ALA A 409 -15.19 3.16 15.33
N GLN A 410 -16.16 2.59 14.60
CA GLN A 410 -15.93 1.50 13.66
C GLN A 410 -15.08 1.96 12.47
N ALA A 411 -15.38 3.14 11.92
CA ALA A 411 -14.61 3.75 10.84
C ALA A 411 -13.14 3.99 11.25
N CYS A 412 -12.92 4.49 12.47
CA CYS A 412 -11.59 4.68 13.03
C CYS A 412 -10.81 3.36 13.11
N GLN A 413 -11.41 2.31 13.68
CA GLN A 413 -10.75 1.01 13.83
C GLN A 413 -10.38 0.40 12.47
N LEU A 414 -11.27 0.45 11.49
CA LEU A 414 -11.03 -0.09 10.16
C LEU A 414 -9.99 0.73 9.39
N TYR A 415 -10.04 2.07 9.48
CA TYR A 415 -9.05 2.94 8.87
C TYR A 415 -7.64 2.69 9.43
N LEU A 416 -7.50 2.60 10.76
CA LEU A 416 -6.21 2.30 11.40
C LEU A 416 -5.70 0.90 11.02
N ARG A 417 -6.59 -0.09 10.88
CA ARG A 417 -6.24 -1.44 10.39
C ARG A 417 -5.69 -1.38 8.95
N LEU A 418 -6.30 -0.60 8.07
CA LEU A 418 -5.82 -0.35 6.71
C LEU A 418 -4.44 0.34 6.73
N CYS A 419 -4.24 1.34 7.59
CA CYS A 419 -2.95 2.00 7.77
C CYS A 419 -1.86 1.02 8.22
N SER A 420 -2.15 0.12 9.17
CA SER A 420 -1.23 -0.95 9.57
C SER A 420 -0.89 -1.90 8.43
N ALA A 421 -1.88 -2.31 7.63
CA ALA A 421 -1.66 -3.18 6.47
C ALA A 421 -0.76 -2.52 5.42
N MET A 422 -0.99 -1.23 5.16
CA MET A 422 -0.17 -0.41 4.27
C MET A 422 1.27 -0.27 4.79
N LEU A 423 1.44 0.08 6.07
CA LEU A 423 2.76 0.22 6.68
C LEU A 423 3.53 -1.11 6.58
N LYS A 424 2.90 -2.23 6.94
CA LYS A 424 3.50 -3.58 6.81
C LYS A 424 3.88 -3.91 5.37
N ALA A 425 3.04 -3.55 4.39
CA ALA A 425 3.34 -3.77 2.98
C ALA A 425 4.53 -2.91 2.49
N ARG A 426 4.62 -1.63 2.94
CA ARG A 426 5.76 -0.75 2.64
C ARG A 426 7.05 -1.29 3.26
N LEU A 427 7.03 -1.68 4.53
CA LEU A 427 8.20 -2.20 5.24
C LEU A 427 8.70 -3.53 4.64
N LYS A 428 7.80 -4.40 4.18
CA LYS A 428 8.18 -5.68 3.52
C LYS A 428 8.90 -5.49 2.18
N ARG A 429 8.73 -4.36 1.50
CA ARG A 429 9.41 -4.08 0.21
C ARG A 429 10.88 -3.73 0.39
N ILE A 430 11.28 -3.35 1.60
CA ILE A 430 12.67 -2.97 1.89
C ILE A 430 13.48 -4.25 2.02
N LYS A 431 14.21 -4.58 0.96
CA LYS A 431 15.16 -5.70 0.97
C LYS A 431 16.36 -5.35 1.84
N ARG A 432 16.89 -6.36 2.54
CA ARG A 432 18.19 -6.25 3.22
C ARG A 432 19.29 -6.37 2.17
N GLU A 433 19.60 -5.27 1.51
CA GLU A 433 20.72 -5.18 0.59
C GLU A 433 21.77 -4.24 1.22
N GLY A 434 22.86 -4.81 1.74
CA GLY A 434 24.01 -4.06 2.24
C GLY A 434 24.18 -4.02 3.76
N ALA A 435 24.83 -2.95 4.24
CA ALA A 435 25.20 -2.76 5.64
C ALA A 435 23.99 -2.53 6.57
N THR A 436 24.13 -2.89 7.85
CA THR A 436 23.05 -2.81 8.85
C THR A 436 22.55 -1.37 9.07
N VAL A 437 23.46 -0.38 9.11
CA VAL A 437 23.13 1.03 9.36
C VAL A 437 22.20 1.64 8.31
N PRO A 438 22.53 1.65 7.00
CA PRO A 438 21.65 2.25 5.99
C PRO A 438 20.29 1.56 5.93
N TYR A 439 20.24 0.24 6.12
CA TYR A 439 19.00 -0.50 6.17
C TYR A 439 18.10 -0.05 7.35
N VAL A 440 18.65 0.10 8.55
CA VAL A 440 17.90 0.53 9.74
C VAL A 440 17.48 2.00 9.65
N LYS A 441 18.36 2.87 9.14
CA LYS A 441 18.03 4.28 8.86
C LYS A 441 16.87 4.38 7.88
N GLN A 442 16.91 3.63 6.78
CA GLN A 442 15.83 3.61 5.78
C GLN A 442 14.53 3.04 6.36
N LEU A 443 14.60 1.94 7.10
CA LEU A 443 13.43 1.29 7.71
C LEU A 443 12.73 2.21 8.71
N SER A 444 13.49 2.83 9.61
CA SER A 444 12.95 3.76 10.61
C SER A 444 12.43 5.04 9.97
N ALA A 445 13.13 5.60 8.98
CA ALA A 445 12.66 6.79 8.25
C ALA A 445 11.30 6.55 7.61
N ILE A 446 11.14 5.44 6.86
CA ILE A 446 9.87 5.10 6.19
C ILE A 446 8.76 4.81 7.21
N ALA A 447 9.08 4.15 8.32
CA ALA A 447 8.08 3.84 9.34
C ALA A 447 7.55 5.11 10.03
N PHE A 448 8.44 5.95 10.56
CA PHE A 448 8.05 7.17 11.25
C PHE A 448 7.45 8.21 10.30
N SER A 449 7.96 8.35 9.07
CA SER A 449 7.35 9.26 8.09
C SER A 449 5.92 8.83 7.74
N ASN A 450 5.66 7.53 7.61
CA ASN A 450 4.32 7.02 7.35
C ASN A 450 3.39 7.20 8.56
N ILE A 451 3.87 6.98 9.78
CA ILE A 451 3.08 7.26 11.00
C ILE A 451 2.74 8.75 11.08
N VAL A 452 3.67 9.65 10.76
CA VAL A 452 3.45 11.11 10.69
C VAL A 452 2.40 11.45 9.63
N GLU A 453 2.51 10.90 8.42
CA GLU A 453 1.53 11.08 7.34
C GLU A 453 0.12 10.63 7.77
N VAL A 454 0.01 9.41 8.32
CA VAL A 454 -1.26 8.85 8.80
C VAL A 454 -1.84 9.68 9.94
N THR A 455 -1.02 10.13 10.88
CA THR A 455 -1.47 10.96 12.01
C THR A 455 -2.04 12.30 11.52
N LYS A 456 -1.33 12.98 10.60
CA LYS A 456 -1.82 14.24 9.99
C LYS A 456 -3.12 14.02 9.23
N GLU A 457 -3.20 12.95 8.45
CA GLU A 457 -4.39 12.61 7.68
C GLU A 457 -5.57 12.24 8.58
N PHE A 458 -5.34 11.47 9.64
CA PHE A 458 -6.34 11.09 10.61
C PHE A 458 -6.94 12.32 11.30
N LEU A 459 -6.10 13.25 11.75
CA LEU A 459 -6.57 14.49 12.38
C LEU A 459 -7.39 15.35 11.42
N SER A 460 -7.12 15.29 10.10
CA SER A 460 -7.94 15.95 9.08
C SER A 460 -9.28 15.26 8.84
N ILE A 461 -9.39 13.94 9.03
CA ILE A 461 -10.62 13.16 8.81
C ILE A 461 -11.51 13.16 10.05
N PHE A 462 -10.94 13.19 11.25
CA PHE A 462 -11.63 13.12 12.54
C PHE A 462 -11.50 14.40 13.40
N PRO A 463 -11.78 15.61 12.89
CA PRO A 463 -11.48 16.85 13.61
C PRO A 463 -12.28 17.07 14.91
N GLN A 464 -13.47 16.47 15.05
CA GLN A 464 -14.34 16.65 16.24
C GLN A 464 -14.50 15.38 17.11
N SER A 465 -13.80 14.29 16.78
CA SER A 465 -14.00 13.00 17.43
C SER A 465 -12.87 12.67 18.40
N THR A 466 -12.89 13.26 19.60
CA THR A 466 -11.87 13.03 20.65
C THR A 466 -11.73 11.55 21.03
N ASN A 467 -12.83 10.80 21.02
CA ASN A 467 -12.84 9.35 21.26
C ASN A 467 -12.04 8.56 20.21
N CYS A 468 -11.90 9.07 18.99
CA CYS A 468 -11.12 8.43 17.94
C CYS A 468 -9.62 8.76 18.09
N THR A 469 -9.28 9.93 18.65
CA THR A 469 -7.88 10.33 18.90
C THR A 469 -7.18 9.39 19.89
N SER A 470 -7.87 8.89 20.91
CA SER A 470 -7.29 7.88 21.81
C SER A 470 -6.96 6.57 21.05
N GLY A 471 -7.81 6.17 20.11
CA GLY A 471 -7.55 5.04 19.20
C GLY A 471 -6.31 5.25 18.33
N LEU A 472 -6.09 6.47 17.83
CA LEU A 472 -4.87 6.83 17.08
C LEU A 472 -3.62 6.69 17.95
N VAL A 473 -3.64 7.17 19.20
CA VAL A 473 -2.51 7.06 20.12
C VAL A 473 -2.17 5.60 20.42
N VAL A 474 -3.20 4.77 20.65
CA VAL A 474 -3.03 3.32 20.85
C VAL A 474 -2.43 2.67 19.59
N TRP A 475 -2.89 3.05 18.41
CA TRP A 475 -2.34 2.57 17.14
C TRP A 475 -0.87 2.95 16.96
N CYS A 476 -0.51 4.23 17.16
CA CYS A 476 0.88 4.69 17.11
C CYS A 476 1.77 3.92 18.08
N SER A 477 1.31 3.70 19.32
CA SER A 477 2.03 2.88 20.31
C SER A 477 2.25 1.45 19.83
N GLN A 478 1.24 0.81 19.22
CA GLN A 478 1.36 -0.54 18.68
C GLN A 478 2.32 -0.61 17.50
N GLU A 479 2.27 0.35 16.57
CA GLU A 479 3.18 0.38 15.42
C GLU A 479 4.64 0.63 15.85
N VAL A 480 4.88 1.54 16.81
CA VAL A 480 6.21 1.75 17.39
C VAL A 480 6.71 0.48 18.10
N LYS A 481 5.82 -0.24 18.82
CA LYS A 481 6.17 -1.53 19.44
C LYS A 481 6.56 -2.58 18.39
N HIS A 482 5.77 -2.72 17.32
CA HIS A 482 6.08 -3.65 16.23
C HIS A 482 7.40 -3.32 15.53
N LEU A 483 7.64 -2.04 15.24
CA LEU A 483 8.90 -1.58 14.67
C LEU A 483 10.08 -1.90 15.60
N THR A 484 9.97 -1.57 16.89
CA THR A 484 11.04 -1.76 17.87
C THR A 484 11.35 -3.24 18.08
N THR A 485 10.34 -4.09 18.17
CA THR A 485 10.52 -5.55 18.28
C THR A 485 11.17 -6.15 17.02
N HIS A 486 10.85 -5.62 15.84
CA HIS A 486 11.50 -6.01 14.60
C HIS A 486 12.96 -5.57 14.54
N LEU A 487 13.23 -4.30 14.88
CA LEU A 487 14.59 -3.75 14.98
C LEU A 487 15.44 -4.51 15.99
N THR A 488 14.87 -4.84 17.16
CA THR A 488 15.59 -5.58 18.21
C THR A 488 16.08 -6.94 17.71
N LYS A 489 15.23 -7.67 16.96
CA LYS A 489 15.61 -8.97 16.38
C LYS A 489 16.70 -8.85 15.30
N GLN A 490 16.85 -7.69 14.69
CA GLN A 490 17.81 -7.46 13.60
C GLN A 490 19.14 -6.89 14.10
N LEU A 491 19.08 -5.96 15.04
CA LEU A 491 20.21 -5.20 15.55
C LEU A 491 21.04 -6.00 16.56
N PHE A 492 20.39 -6.73 17.48
CA PHE A 492 21.06 -7.45 18.56
C PHE A 492 21.49 -8.86 18.11
N THR A 493 22.26 -8.92 17.03
CA THR A 493 22.96 -10.12 16.59
C THR A 493 24.43 -10.04 17.02
N PRO A 494 25.09 -11.17 17.36
CA PRO A 494 26.43 -11.16 17.97
C PRO A 494 27.54 -10.58 17.08
N GLN A 495 27.26 -10.36 15.78
CA GLN A 495 28.23 -9.84 14.80
C GLN A 495 28.25 -8.31 14.71
N VAL A 496 27.28 -7.61 15.32
CA VAL A 496 27.16 -6.15 15.21
C VAL A 496 27.99 -5.46 16.30
N SER A 497 28.80 -4.47 15.92
CA SER A 497 29.59 -3.68 16.89
C SER A 497 28.72 -2.69 17.68
N LEU A 498 29.18 -2.29 18.86
CA LEU A 498 28.49 -1.29 19.69
C LEU A 498 28.31 0.04 18.94
N SER A 499 29.36 0.53 18.27
CA SER A 499 29.32 1.76 17.47
C SER A 499 28.24 1.73 16.37
N THR A 500 28.10 0.60 15.68
CA THR A 500 27.06 0.40 14.66
C THR A 500 25.66 0.43 15.28
N LEU A 501 25.50 -0.21 16.44
CA LEU A 501 24.24 -0.25 17.19
C LEU A 501 23.86 1.16 17.68
N VAL A 502 24.81 1.90 18.24
CA VAL A 502 24.67 3.28 18.68
C VAL A 502 24.17 4.16 17.55
N GLU A 503 24.83 4.14 16.40
CA GLU A 503 24.45 4.96 15.24
C GLU A 503 23.02 4.65 14.78
N CYS A 504 22.65 3.36 14.77
CA CYS A 504 21.29 2.93 14.46
C CYS A 504 20.27 3.47 15.46
N ILE A 505 20.54 3.36 16.76
CA ILE A 505 19.62 3.79 17.82
C ILE A 505 19.44 5.30 17.85
N VAL A 506 20.53 6.06 17.71
CA VAL A 506 20.48 7.52 17.61
C VAL A 506 19.61 7.92 16.41
N SER A 507 19.78 7.27 15.25
CA SER A 507 18.97 7.55 14.07
C SER A 507 17.48 7.24 14.30
N VAL A 508 17.17 6.12 14.94
CA VAL A 508 15.78 5.72 15.27
C VAL A 508 15.16 6.71 16.25
N ARG A 509 15.91 7.18 17.26
CA ARG A 509 15.45 8.22 18.20
C ARG A 509 15.15 9.54 17.48
N THR A 510 16.04 10.00 16.60
CA THR A 510 15.82 11.23 15.81
C THR A 510 14.56 11.14 14.93
N HIS A 511 14.29 9.99 14.32
CA HIS A 511 13.06 9.78 13.56
C HIS A 511 11.81 9.73 14.47
N CYS A 512 11.93 9.15 15.66
CA CYS A 512 10.86 9.15 16.66
C CYS A 512 10.53 10.58 17.14
N ASP A 513 11.55 11.43 17.31
CA ASP A 513 11.38 12.82 17.72
C ASP A 513 10.53 13.63 16.71
N GLN A 514 10.41 13.21 15.45
CA GLN A 514 9.50 13.85 14.49
C GLN A 514 8.03 13.77 14.91
N LEU A 515 7.63 12.74 15.68
CA LEU A 515 6.27 12.61 16.21
C LEU A 515 5.97 13.64 17.30
N THR A 516 6.99 14.18 17.97
CA THR A 516 6.81 15.21 19.01
C THR A 516 6.26 16.50 18.43
N GLN A 517 6.55 16.80 17.16
CA GLN A 517 5.98 17.95 16.42
C GLN A 517 4.46 17.84 16.27
N LEU A 518 3.91 16.63 16.37
CA LEU A 518 2.47 16.36 16.35
C LEU A 518 1.88 16.20 17.77
N GLY A 519 2.67 16.46 18.82
CA GLY A 519 2.26 16.29 20.22
C GLY A 519 2.33 14.84 20.73
N LEU A 520 3.00 13.94 20.01
CA LEU A 520 3.13 12.52 20.39
C LEU A 520 4.58 12.19 20.75
N ASP A 521 4.84 11.88 22.02
CA ASP A 521 6.15 11.40 22.47
C ASP A 521 6.12 9.88 22.71
N PHE A 522 6.90 9.14 21.92
CA PHE A 522 7.09 7.69 22.04
C PHE A 522 8.53 7.28 22.38
N ARG A 523 9.39 8.24 22.76
CA ARG A 523 10.80 7.98 23.07
C ARG A 523 10.95 7.06 24.28
N TYR A 524 10.13 7.28 25.31
CA TYR A 524 10.09 6.42 26.51
C TYR A 524 9.80 4.95 26.16
N GLN A 525 8.90 4.71 25.19
CA GLN A 525 8.50 3.37 24.81
C GLN A 525 9.61 2.68 24.01
N LEU A 526 10.27 3.42 23.11
CA LEU A 526 11.42 2.94 22.36
C LEU A 526 12.56 2.55 23.31
N ASP A 527 12.93 3.46 24.22
CA ASP A 527 14.01 3.24 25.18
C ASP A 527 13.69 2.11 26.16
N GLY A 528 12.45 2.02 26.64
CA GLY A 528 12.01 0.94 27.54
C GLY A 528 12.10 -0.46 26.93
N GLN A 529 11.82 -0.60 25.62
CA GLN A 529 11.95 -1.88 24.90
C GLN A 529 13.41 -2.22 24.56
N LEU A 530 14.23 -1.22 24.25
CA LEU A 530 15.65 -1.40 23.93
C LEU A 530 16.50 -1.63 25.19
N ARG A 531 16.02 -1.24 26.38
CA ARG A 531 16.74 -1.31 27.64
C ARG A 531 17.44 -2.65 27.91
N SER A 532 16.70 -3.76 27.92
CA SER A 532 17.27 -5.07 28.27
C SER A 532 18.26 -5.61 27.21
N PRO A 533 17.95 -5.54 25.91
CA PRO A 533 18.91 -5.87 24.86
C PRO A 533 20.18 -5.00 24.88
N LEU A 534 20.03 -3.67 25.05
CA LEU A 534 21.15 -2.72 25.12
C LEU A 534 22.03 -2.98 26.33
N ALA A 535 21.40 -3.24 27.47
CA ALA A 535 22.07 -3.61 28.70
C ALA A 535 23.01 -4.82 28.49
N LYS A 536 22.49 -5.90 27.89
CA LYS A 536 23.32 -7.08 27.58
C LYS A 536 24.43 -6.75 26.60
N ALA A 537 24.14 -6.00 25.53
CA ALA A 537 25.14 -5.62 24.54
C ALA A 537 26.28 -4.77 25.13
N ILE A 538 25.96 -3.82 26.01
CA ILE A 538 26.96 -2.99 26.72
C ILE A 538 27.81 -3.85 27.66
N GLN A 539 27.20 -4.81 28.36
CA GLN A 539 27.94 -5.72 29.23
C GLN A 539 28.89 -6.62 28.43
N ASP A 540 28.38 -7.29 27.38
CA ASP A 540 29.17 -8.19 26.52
C ASP A 540 30.32 -7.44 25.83
N THR A 541 30.09 -6.19 25.42
CA THR A 541 31.14 -5.35 24.82
C THR A 541 32.16 -4.93 25.87
N GLY A 542 31.72 -4.54 27.07
CA GLY A 542 32.59 -4.29 28.21
C GLY A 542 33.53 -5.45 28.53
N GLU A 543 33.00 -6.68 28.58
CA GLU A 543 33.79 -7.90 28.82
C GLU A 543 34.82 -8.13 27.69
N LYS A 544 34.43 -7.99 26.42
CA LYS A 544 35.35 -8.06 25.28
C LYS A 544 36.45 -7.01 25.35
N TYR A 545 36.12 -5.77 25.71
CA TYR A 545 37.12 -4.70 25.87
C TYR A 545 38.08 -5.00 27.02
N ILE A 546 37.61 -5.56 28.14
CA ILE A 546 38.49 -6.01 29.22
C ILE A 546 39.48 -7.07 28.72
N GLU A 547 39.05 -8.03 27.91
CA GLU A 547 39.94 -9.05 27.33
C GLU A 547 40.98 -8.43 26.39
N ILE A 548 40.56 -7.52 25.49
CA ILE A 548 41.45 -6.78 24.58
C ILE A 548 42.50 -5.98 25.36
N VAL A 549 42.09 -5.30 26.43
CA VAL A 549 43.02 -4.54 27.28
C VAL A 549 43.99 -5.49 27.98
N LYS A 550 43.54 -6.64 28.49
CA LYS A 550 44.44 -7.64 29.09
C LYS A 550 45.45 -8.21 28.10
N THR A 551 45.07 -8.44 26.84
CA THR A 551 46.02 -8.89 25.81
C THR A 551 47.05 -7.82 25.50
N HIS A 552 46.65 -6.55 25.34
CA HIS A 552 47.59 -5.46 25.13
C HIS A 552 48.51 -5.22 26.34
N ILE A 553 48.02 -5.44 27.56
CA ILE A 553 48.83 -5.41 28.77
C ILE A 553 49.90 -6.53 28.75
N ALA A 554 49.54 -7.74 28.29
CA ALA A 554 50.47 -8.87 28.20
C ALA A 554 51.57 -8.67 27.13
N GLU A 555 51.25 -7.92 26.08
CA GLU A 555 52.16 -7.55 24.99
C GLU A 555 52.98 -6.27 25.28
N ASP A 556 52.71 -5.60 26.42
CA ASP A 556 53.32 -4.32 26.76
C ASP A 556 54.81 -4.47 27.06
N SER A 557 55.63 -3.99 26.12
CA SER A 557 57.08 -4.06 26.20
C SER A 557 57.72 -2.83 26.84
N TRP A 558 56.93 -1.85 27.30
CA TRP A 558 57.40 -0.59 27.91
C TRP A 558 58.40 0.21 27.05
N ARG A 559 58.22 0.14 25.73
CA ARG A 559 59.02 0.88 24.75
C ARG A 559 58.24 2.08 24.20
N PRO A 560 58.93 3.21 23.93
CA PRO A 560 58.31 4.32 23.21
C PRO A 560 57.85 3.88 21.81
N THR A 561 56.70 4.36 21.36
CA THR A 561 56.16 4.02 20.04
C THR A 561 56.94 4.73 18.92
N ASN A 562 57.42 3.95 17.96
CA ASN A 562 58.02 4.45 16.72
C ASN A 562 57.00 4.32 15.58
N LEU A 563 56.68 5.43 14.90
CA LEU A 563 55.73 5.45 13.79
C LEU A 563 56.41 5.51 12.41
N GLU A 564 57.74 5.41 12.37
CA GLU A 564 58.63 5.31 11.20
C GLU A 564 58.63 6.53 10.27
N THR A 565 57.51 7.23 10.10
CA THR A 565 57.32 8.36 9.19
C THR A 565 56.57 9.51 9.88
N SER A 566 57.01 10.75 9.66
CA SER A 566 56.37 11.97 10.20
C SER A 566 54.88 12.10 9.80
N LYS A 567 54.49 11.60 8.62
CA LYS A 567 53.09 11.50 8.17
C LYS A 567 52.23 10.60 9.06
N ASN A 568 52.78 9.49 9.57
CA ASN A 568 52.05 8.58 10.45
C ASN A 568 51.86 9.18 11.84
N VAL A 569 52.86 9.94 12.32
CA VAL A 569 52.75 10.73 13.55
C VAL A 569 51.65 11.79 13.41
N GLN A 570 51.64 12.56 12.31
CA GLN A 570 50.60 13.57 12.05
C GLN A 570 49.21 12.95 11.94
N LYS A 571 49.08 11.79 11.29
CA LYS A 571 47.80 11.06 11.20
C LYS A 571 47.33 10.55 12.58
N LEU A 572 48.24 10.03 13.39
CA LEU A 572 47.91 9.59 14.74
C LEU A 572 47.46 10.78 15.60
N LEU A 573 48.19 11.89 15.53
CA LEU A 573 47.87 13.12 16.27
C LEU A 573 46.51 13.67 15.84
N SER A 574 46.21 13.74 14.54
CA SER A 574 44.88 14.17 14.07
C SER A 574 43.77 13.26 14.57
N GLU A 575 43.95 11.94 14.52
CA GLU A 575 42.94 10.99 15.03
C GLU A 575 42.71 11.10 16.55
N MET A 576 43.76 11.46 17.30
CA MET A 576 43.72 11.66 18.75
C MET A 576 43.08 13.00 19.11
N ASP A 577 43.39 14.05 18.35
CA ASP A 577 42.82 15.39 18.47
C ASP A 577 41.33 15.41 18.10
N ASP A 578 40.92 14.67 17.06
CA ASP A 578 39.50 14.52 16.66
C ASP A 578 38.63 13.94 17.79
N ARG A 579 39.23 13.12 18.66
CA ARG A 579 38.58 12.53 19.86
C ARG A 579 38.78 13.37 21.13
N GLY A 580 39.49 14.48 21.03
CA GLY A 580 39.83 15.36 22.14
C GLY A 580 40.82 14.76 23.15
N ILE A 581 41.65 13.79 22.73
CA ILE A 581 42.75 13.23 23.53
C ILE A 581 44.07 13.75 22.97
N THR A 582 44.33 15.04 23.13
CA THR A 582 45.55 15.65 22.58
C THR A 582 46.79 15.04 23.22
N VAL A 583 47.79 14.63 22.42
CA VAL A 583 49.11 14.25 22.93
C VAL A 583 49.95 15.52 23.09
N PRO A 584 50.30 15.94 24.32
CA PRO A 584 51.05 17.18 24.50
C PRO A 584 52.43 17.10 23.81
N PRO A 585 52.93 18.22 23.27
CA PRO A 585 54.22 18.25 22.56
C PRO A 585 55.41 17.85 23.44
N SER A 586 55.26 17.89 24.77
CA SER A 586 56.25 17.39 25.74
C SER A 586 56.54 15.89 25.63
N TYR A 587 55.63 15.11 25.04
CA TYR A 587 55.82 13.67 24.83
C TYR A 587 56.38 13.35 23.43
N LEU A 588 56.59 14.35 22.56
CA LEU A 588 57.22 14.19 21.26
C LEU A 588 58.74 14.31 21.43
N LYS A 589 59.46 13.20 21.28
CA LYS A 589 60.93 13.20 21.41
C LYS A 589 61.64 13.51 20.10
N ASN A 590 61.00 13.28 18.94
CA ASN A 590 61.46 13.56 17.56
C ASN A 590 60.27 13.50 16.57
N ASP A 591 60.48 13.83 15.28
CA ASP A 591 59.48 13.72 14.19
C ASP A 591 58.89 12.30 13.98
N PHE A 592 59.42 11.28 14.67
CA PHE A 592 59.06 9.86 14.49
C PHE A 592 58.73 9.12 15.79
N TRP A 593 59.00 9.71 16.97
CA TRP A 593 58.95 9.01 18.26
C TRP A 593 58.03 9.69 19.26
N ILE A 594 57.14 8.90 19.87
CA ILE A 594 56.26 9.32 20.97
C ILE A 594 56.73 8.65 22.26
N ALA A 595 56.88 9.42 23.33
CA ALA A 595 57.30 8.95 24.66
C ALA A 595 56.21 8.20 25.44
N LEU A 596 55.25 7.59 24.73
CA LEU A 596 54.16 6.76 25.27
C LEU A 596 54.27 5.36 24.66
N THR A 597 53.72 4.36 25.34
CA THR A 597 53.65 2.99 24.82
C THR A 597 52.50 2.84 23.85
N ASP A 598 52.62 1.88 22.93
CA ASP A 598 51.56 1.53 22.00
C ASP A 598 50.28 1.09 22.73
N ASN A 599 50.45 0.35 23.85
CA ASN A 599 49.36 -0.01 24.75
C ASN A 599 48.59 1.22 25.27
N THR A 600 49.29 2.27 25.72
CA THR A 600 48.65 3.47 26.27
C THR A 600 47.91 4.27 25.18
N LEU A 601 48.49 4.37 23.98
CA LEU A 601 47.87 5.05 22.85
C LEU A 601 46.63 4.31 22.34
N THR A 602 46.73 2.99 22.13
CA THR A 602 45.61 2.15 21.70
C THR A 602 44.50 2.10 22.75
N PHE A 603 44.83 1.93 24.03
CA PHE A 603 43.88 1.99 25.14
C PHE A 603 43.12 3.32 25.17
N SER A 604 43.82 4.45 25.04
CA SER A 604 43.18 5.77 25.08
C SER A 604 42.13 5.96 23.98
N LYS A 605 42.44 5.51 22.75
CA LYS A 605 41.49 5.52 21.62
C LYS A 605 40.27 4.65 21.89
N ILE A 606 40.52 3.42 22.36
CA ILE A 606 39.48 2.43 22.63
C ILE A 606 38.54 2.91 23.74
N TYR A 607 39.10 3.39 24.84
CA TYR A 607 38.33 3.82 26.01
C TYR A 607 37.43 5.03 25.71
N VAL A 608 37.95 6.04 25.02
CA VAL A 608 37.15 7.23 24.67
C VAL A 608 36.07 6.88 23.64
N SER A 609 36.36 6.02 22.67
CA SER A 609 35.34 5.53 21.73
C SER A 609 34.21 4.80 22.46
N LEU A 610 34.54 3.92 23.41
CA LEU A 610 33.55 3.23 24.22
C LEU A 610 32.74 4.21 25.07
N LEU A 611 33.39 5.23 25.63
CA LEU A 611 32.75 6.24 26.45
C LEU A 611 31.77 7.10 25.63
N GLU A 612 32.16 7.57 24.45
CA GLU A 612 31.28 8.31 23.54
C GLU A 612 30.07 7.46 23.09
N ASP A 613 30.35 6.21 22.69
CA ASP A 613 29.31 5.24 22.29
C ASP A 613 28.31 5.01 23.43
N CYS A 614 28.78 4.74 24.66
CA CYS A 614 27.90 4.52 25.82
C CYS A 614 27.12 5.78 26.23
N LEU A 615 27.73 6.96 26.17
CA LEU A 615 27.07 8.20 26.57
C LEU A 615 26.00 8.65 25.56
N SER A 616 26.20 8.40 24.27
CA SER A 616 25.22 8.76 23.23
C SER A 616 23.88 8.00 23.35
N ILE A 617 23.93 6.78 23.89
CA ILE A 617 22.75 5.93 24.13
C ILE A 617 22.22 6.01 25.56
N ALA A 618 22.87 6.79 26.42
CA ALA A 618 22.58 6.87 27.84
C ALA A 618 21.11 7.24 28.11
N THR A 619 20.49 6.44 28.97
CA THR A 619 19.21 6.73 29.61
C THR A 619 19.40 6.60 31.12
N PRO A 620 18.59 7.28 31.96
CA PRO A 620 18.76 7.25 33.42
C PRO A 620 18.83 5.84 34.00
N GLU A 621 18.10 4.91 33.41
CA GLU A 621 18.01 3.50 33.81
C GLU A 621 19.25 2.67 33.43
N LEU A 622 19.98 3.09 32.38
CA LEU A 622 21.20 2.42 31.93
C LEU A 622 22.48 2.97 32.54
N MET A 623 22.42 4.17 33.13
CA MET A 623 23.60 4.86 33.68
C MET A 623 24.38 4.00 34.66
N THR A 624 23.70 3.25 35.53
CA THR A 624 24.35 2.40 36.53
C THR A 624 25.21 1.30 35.90
N MET A 625 24.74 0.72 34.79
CA MET A 625 25.48 -0.27 34.04
C MET A 625 26.62 0.37 33.25
N ILE A 626 26.36 1.46 32.54
CA ILE A 626 27.37 2.19 31.77
C ILE A 626 28.53 2.57 32.69
N ASP A 627 28.22 3.14 33.85
CA ASP A 627 29.21 3.45 34.88
C ASP A 627 30.00 2.21 35.30
N GLY A 628 29.32 1.07 35.50
CA GLY A 628 29.96 -0.19 35.88
C GLY A 628 30.95 -0.68 34.82
N VAL A 629 30.55 -0.68 33.55
CA VAL A 629 31.39 -1.12 32.43
C VAL A 629 32.58 -0.18 32.23
N LEU A 630 32.36 1.14 32.18
CA LEU A 630 33.44 2.11 32.01
C LEU A 630 34.46 2.04 33.16
N VAL A 631 33.99 1.92 34.40
CA VAL A 631 34.87 1.74 35.57
C VAL A 631 35.63 0.42 35.50
N SER A 632 34.99 -0.66 35.06
CA SER A 632 35.65 -1.97 34.98
C SER A 632 36.78 -2.00 33.94
N VAL A 633 36.57 -1.42 32.75
CA VAL A 633 37.58 -1.32 31.70
C VAL A 633 38.74 -0.43 32.16
N MET A 634 38.45 0.76 32.71
CA MET A 634 39.51 1.68 33.20
C MET A 634 40.29 1.07 34.37
N ARG A 635 39.64 0.35 35.28
CA ARG A 635 40.28 -0.28 36.44
C ARG A 635 41.39 -1.24 36.04
N VAL A 636 41.20 -2.03 34.98
CA VAL A 636 42.21 -2.99 34.51
C VAL A 636 43.49 -2.27 34.09
N GLN A 637 43.36 -1.18 33.33
CA GLN A 637 44.53 -0.39 32.93
C GLN A 637 45.18 0.32 34.12
N VAL A 638 44.39 0.89 35.04
CA VAL A 638 44.91 1.53 36.26
C VAL A 638 45.69 0.53 37.12
N GLN A 639 45.19 -0.70 37.27
CA GLN A 639 45.87 -1.76 38.01
C GLN A 639 47.21 -2.16 37.38
N HIS A 640 47.28 -2.26 36.04
CA HIS A 640 48.53 -2.50 35.32
C HIS A 640 49.56 -1.39 35.55
N LEU A 641 49.14 -0.13 35.49
CA LEU A 641 50.02 1.02 35.73
C LEU A 641 50.54 1.05 37.17
N VAL A 642 49.66 0.83 38.16
CA VAL A 642 50.06 0.81 39.59
C VAL A 642 51.00 -0.37 39.88
N ALA A 643 50.71 -1.56 39.34
CA ALA A 643 51.60 -2.71 39.45
C ALA A 643 52.97 -2.46 38.79
N SER A 644 52.99 -1.75 37.66
CA SER A 644 54.22 -1.42 36.94
C SER A 644 55.04 -0.32 37.62
N LEU A 645 54.38 0.67 38.24
CA LEU A 645 55.03 1.71 39.05
C LEU A 645 55.70 1.16 40.32
N THR A 646 55.13 0.09 40.90
CA THR A 646 55.67 -0.58 42.09
C THR A 646 56.70 -1.67 41.78
N ASN A 647 56.86 -2.04 40.50
CA ASN A 647 57.73 -3.15 40.10
C ASN A 647 59.22 -2.74 40.09
N PRO A 648 60.08 -3.40 40.91
CA PRO A 648 61.50 -3.07 41.00
C PRO A 648 62.32 -3.43 39.75
N LYS A 649 61.78 -4.22 38.81
CA LYS A 649 62.48 -4.64 37.57
C LYS A 649 62.47 -3.56 36.47
N LEU A 650 61.57 -2.58 36.53
CA LEU A 650 61.40 -1.52 35.52
C LEU A 650 62.15 -0.21 35.87
N LYS A 651 63.20 -0.28 36.70
CA LYS A 651 63.92 0.93 37.17
C LYS A 651 64.48 1.81 36.03
N GLN A 652 64.90 1.21 34.92
CA GLN A 652 65.43 1.94 33.76
C GLN A 652 64.35 2.67 32.95
N GLU A 653 63.12 2.13 32.95
CA GLU A 653 61.97 2.64 32.19
C GLU A 653 61.01 3.45 33.07
N LYS A 654 61.38 3.70 34.35
CA LYS A 654 60.53 4.35 35.35
C LYS A 654 59.96 5.70 34.89
N GLN A 655 60.76 6.48 34.15
CA GLN A 655 60.31 7.77 33.60
C GLN A 655 59.23 7.57 32.53
N LEU A 656 59.36 6.56 31.67
CA LEU A 656 58.36 6.24 30.66
C LEU A 656 57.08 5.67 31.29
N VAL A 657 57.18 4.81 32.32
CA VAL A 657 56.02 4.34 33.08
C VAL A 657 55.29 5.52 33.74
N HIS A 658 56.03 6.46 34.32
CA HIS A 658 55.49 7.69 34.91
C HIS A 658 54.81 8.59 33.85
N ASP A 659 55.42 8.75 32.67
CA ASP A 659 54.87 9.52 31.55
C ASP A 659 53.54 8.91 31.07
N ASN A 660 53.46 7.60 30.90
CA ASN A 660 52.22 6.90 30.53
C ASN A 660 51.14 6.99 31.63
N ALA A 661 51.52 6.85 32.91
CA ALA A 661 50.60 7.01 34.03
C ALA A 661 50.05 8.44 34.13
N SER A 662 50.91 9.44 33.94
CA SER A 662 50.52 10.85 33.91
C SER A 662 49.59 11.16 32.74
N TYR A 663 49.81 10.57 31.58
CA TYR A 663 48.98 10.73 30.39
C TYR A 663 47.57 10.16 30.61
N ILE A 664 47.46 8.93 31.11
CA ILE A 664 46.15 8.31 31.42
C ILE A 664 45.42 9.12 32.51
N ARG A 665 46.12 9.56 33.55
CA ARG A 665 45.54 10.34 34.66
C ARG A 665 45.05 11.73 34.25
N ASN A 666 45.88 12.47 33.52
CA ASN A 666 45.68 13.90 33.28
C ASN A 666 45.00 14.18 31.95
N VAL A 667 45.11 13.30 30.95
CA VAL A 667 44.52 13.49 29.63
C VAL A 667 43.29 12.58 29.47
N VAL A 668 43.45 11.26 29.57
CA VAL A 668 42.36 10.31 29.25
C VAL A 668 41.24 10.35 30.29
N ILE A 669 41.55 10.27 31.58
CA ILE A 669 40.55 10.32 32.64
C ILE A 669 39.87 11.70 32.70
N MET A 670 40.63 12.78 32.52
CA MET A 670 40.06 14.14 32.49
C MET A 670 39.09 14.32 31.32
N ARG A 671 39.46 13.87 30.12
CA ARG A 671 38.58 13.88 28.96
C ARG A 671 37.31 13.06 29.20
N GLY A 672 37.45 11.88 29.83
CA GLY A 672 36.30 11.07 30.23
C GLY A 672 35.37 11.77 31.23
N LEU A 673 35.93 12.53 32.19
CA LEU A 673 35.14 13.32 33.14
C LEU A 673 34.42 14.49 32.45
N GLU A 674 35.07 15.17 31.51
CA GLU A 674 34.46 16.26 30.72
C GLU A 674 33.30 15.76 29.86
N LEU A 675 33.50 14.68 29.11
CA LEU A 675 32.47 14.08 28.26
C LEU A 675 31.30 13.54 29.09
N TYR A 676 31.58 12.93 30.25
CA TYR A 676 30.52 12.48 31.15
C TYR A 676 29.71 13.66 31.70
N LYS A 677 30.40 14.75 32.09
CA LYS A 677 29.74 15.95 32.61
C LYS A 677 28.91 16.65 31.54
N SER A 678 29.38 16.72 30.29
CA SER A 678 28.61 17.33 29.19
C SER A 678 27.35 16.53 28.87
N ALA A 679 27.43 15.20 28.91
CA ALA A 679 26.30 14.33 28.59
C ALA A 679 25.27 14.19 29.74
N THR A 680 25.72 14.14 31.00
CA THR A 680 24.86 13.81 32.14
C THR A 680 24.61 14.97 33.10
N SER A 681 25.34 16.09 32.95
CA SER A 681 25.42 17.18 33.94
C SER A 681 25.86 16.74 35.35
N GLN A 682 26.38 15.52 35.51
CA GLN A 682 26.84 14.96 36.78
C GLN A 682 28.35 14.70 36.77
N ILE A 683 28.94 14.59 37.96
CA ILE A 683 30.36 14.28 38.14
C ILE A 683 30.52 12.76 38.31
N PHE A 684 31.35 12.13 37.47
CA PHE A 684 31.61 10.70 37.54
C PHE A 684 32.52 10.33 38.71
N LYS A 685 31.96 10.25 39.93
CA LYS A 685 32.69 10.04 41.19
C LYS A 685 33.56 8.77 41.18
N LYS A 686 33.09 7.69 40.57
CA LYS A 686 33.83 6.41 40.52
C LYS A 686 35.09 6.51 39.65
N LEU A 687 35.03 7.24 38.53
CA LEU A 687 36.20 7.48 37.68
C LEU A 687 37.19 8.45 38.34
N LEU A 688 36.69 9.43 39.10
CA LEU A 688 37.52 10.32 39.90
C LEU A 688 38.27 9.56 41.00
N GLY A 689 37.64 8.58 41.66
CA GLY A 689 38.32 7.69 42.60
C GLY A 689 39.42 6.83 41.95
N LEU A 690 39.26 6.42 40.67
CA LEU A 690 40.33 5.75 39.93
C LEU A 690 41.48 6.71 39.55
N LYS A 691 41.19 7.98 39.30
CA LYS A 691 42.20 9.02 39.08
C LYS A 691 43.12 9.20 40.29
N GLU A 692 42.55 9.13 41.48
CA GLU A 692 43.27 9.29 42.76
C GLU A 692 44.17 8.10 43.08
N GLN A 693 43.84 6.90 42.58
CA GLN A 693 44.67 5.69 42.74
C GLN A 693 45.98 5.75 41.95
N ILE A 694 46.05 6.54 40.88
CA ILE A 694 47.30 6.78 40.15
C ILE A 694 48.10 7.87 40.90
N VAL A 695 48.84 7.46 41.92
CA VAL A 695 49.79 8.34 42.63
C VAL A 695 51.05 8.47 41.78
N VAL A 696 51.13 9.58 41.05
CA VAL A 696 52.30 9.98 40.28
C VAL A 696 53.17 10.84 41.18
N ASP A 697 54.13 10.23 41.88
CA ASP A 697 55.13 10.99 42.63
C ASP A 697 55.93 11.87 41.67
N SER A 698 55.91 13.18 41.90
CA SER A 698 56.61 14.15 41.05
C SER A 698 58.12 13.83 40.97
N PRO A 699 58.77 13.98 39.79
CA PRO A 699 60.20 13.70 39.63
C PRO A 699 61.10 14.79 40.25
N SER A 700 60.71 15.37 41.39
CA SER A 700 61.47 16.38 42.14
C SER A 700 61.90 15.93 43.54
N SER A 701 61.61 14.69 43.97
CA SER A 701 62.18 14.11 45.20
C SER A 701 63.23 13.04 44.92
N LEU A 702 64.21 13.37 44.06
CA LEU A 702 65.55 12.84 44.27
C LEU A 702 66.05 13.45 45.58
N ASN A 703 66.00 12.67 46.65
CA ASN A 703 66.68 12.96 47.91
C ASN A 703 68.12 13.45 47.60
N LYS A 704 68.33 14.77 47.61
CA LYS A 704 69.62 15.29 48.04
C LYS A 704 69.77 14.85 49.50
N PRO A 705 70.83 14.14 49.88
CA PRO A 705 71.04 13.82 51.29
C PRO A 705 71.09 15.13 52.08
N ILE A 706 70.20 15.25 53.05
CA ILE A 706 70.23 16.32 54.05
C ILE A 706 71.58 16.18 54.76
N PRO A 707 72.45 17.21 54.80
CA PRO A 707 73.67 17.15 55.60
C PRO A 707 73.27 16.97 57.06
N ALA A 708 73.90 16.00 57.73
CA ALA A 708 73.67 15.71 59.14
C ALA A 708 73.74 17.01 59.99
N PRO A 709 72.87 17.18 61.01
CA PRO A 709 72.91 18.36 61.86
C PRO A 709 74.26 18.40 62.58
N ARG A 710 75.05 19.45 62.32
CA ARG A 710 76.24 19.77 63.11
C ARG A 710 75.78 20.12 64.52
N THR A 711 75.97 19.19 65.46
CA THR A 711 75.92 19.46 66.90
C THR A 711 77.13 20.34 67.26
N SER A 712 76.93 21.65 67.32
CA SER A 712 77.90 22.55 67.93
C SER A 712 77.75 22.48 69.46
N VAL A 713 78.65 21.73 70.09
CA VAL A 713 78.88 21.76 71.55
C VAL A 713 79.36 23.17 71.93
N PRO A 714 78.69 23.91 72.84
CA PRO A 714 79.24 25.14 73.37
C PRO A 714 80.32 24.82 74.40
N LYS A 715 81.56 25.25 74.11
CA LYS A 715 82.64 25.30 75.08
C LYS A 715 82.36 26.41 76.10
N TYR A 716 82.56 26.07 77.37
CA TYR A 716 82.62 26.98 78.50
C TYR A 716 83.58 28.15 78.23
N SER A 717 83.16 29.36 78.60
CA SER A 717 84.04 30.50 78.84
C SER A 717 83.57 31.19 80.12
N THR A 718 84.20 30.78 81.21
CA THR A 718 84.25 31.45 82.51
C THR A 718 84.83 32.85 82.38
N THR A 719 84.14 33.86 82.93
CA THR A 719 84.73 35.02 83.64
C THR A 719 83.60 35.92 84.18
N GLU A 720 83.03 35.50 85.31
CA GLU A 720 82.68 36.44 86.38
C GLU A 720 83.72 36.22 87.49
N TYR A 721 84.16 37.34 88.07
CA TYR A 721 85.16 37.53 89.14
C TYR A 721 86.64 37.73 88.75
N ILE A 722 86.98 39.03 88.77
CA ILE A 722 88.27 39.72 89.04
C ILE A 722 89.27 39.80 87.89
#